data_AF-A0A939WT71-F1
#
_entry.id   AF-A0A939WT71-F1
#
_cell.length_a   1.000
_cell.length_b   1.000
_cell.length_c   1.000
_cell.angle_alpha   90.00
_cell.angle_beta   90.00
_cell.angle_gamma   90.00
#
_symmetry.space_group_name_H-M   'P 1'
#
loop_
_entity.id
_entity.type
_entity.pdbx_description
1 polymer ?
#
loop_
_entity_poly.entity_id
_entity_poly.type
_entity_poly.pdbx_seq_one_letter_code
_entity_poly.pdbx_strand_id
1 'polypeptide(L)'
;HAFLKLDGDYVVWAMRNDLNTEDTSEPVVLAQYSKNGKGAMQAYRVVTTSLAYPSFTNTVVAGSRMIIPGPVGKLDGLESKYNAYATLVSFTNDVNVVYLDRKGTAWARRDGAASARYSYPMQEGFYCPSLGDNQLTVGKDYVGWMNCVNIQNPSKENLKNIDTATPWNWLSVWPDEDGVPTMKVAQVLTKATQGLPGVWNAASMAIAYPNPAASSDATAPSVVDLIDPTVAQSAPLAIDGNFTAEYGFTLGASGTCFLRKGKYYFTRLPPSIADRFYIDTNADISKRMNLIGQLVEKESGGSYLELNVLTDAERTALKAICPATAPKKANWDAAVTALATSAVIPSVRNSTAPFEVECKSYFNYIFPSKKARDKWLDLITTNAVPVMASDYVHYAVTSSNGVGYVDAVTTPVATIEIATNKWKSLYQPSKQRAAKLYYDLSGLAALIGDWDELSGYDHITGAKVAWVDAYYVTGCFKWKVQDSMPATTYMPQDHYALVANGSGSGWVTLIENDNPDESVVNPGLPVSMHVIRVKPELYLDGIAVLTDPLNKLSERLTLLYRTPLGDAANDYEFEWKYATPNTDGTLSTDKDSAAWTDKTAPAVQAGLTSIQLGETSAVQDYVNTYYAMRYRAKEGTLAAATVGTGWTDWTDEQLAEGWVQRVLNSVTPFAQRVEDFYSNPSDISFTMLEQIGRPYQGDVALNNDNLSEVGLLELYQTIFNKAESILIAAGGENVDLSKQLILATTRMGEFYSLLGAEAYSDAKNPLIASADGEPTAAGVFCFANQVPTLLDEELALLRGRTSATQFPKLTAAPYFNRLLWNFTKGITEGEVAYVNNYGIRARDGVMDVNCAAAQYPQGHGDAWGHYLSALTGYYRLLRNPYVDWTASMTEMLMDQTAINVDYQDEAKFADAAVKLAQVGL
;
A
#
# COMPACT_ATOMS: atom_id res chain seq x y z
N HIS A 1 -46.57 -25.43 25.52
CA HIS A 1 -45.80 -26.49 24.83
C HIS A 1 -44.35 -26.46 25.29
N ALA A 2 -43.79 -27.60 25.68
CA ALA A 2 -42.40 -27.65 26.14
C ALA A 2 -41.73 -28.99 25.81
N PHE A 3 -41.10 -29.16 24.64
CA PHE A 3 -40.22 -30.31 24.39
C PHE A 3 -39.12 -29.97 23.38
N LEU A 4 -37.88 -30.30 23.72
CA LEU A 4 -36.75 -30.40 22.81
C LEU A 4 -36.10 -31.75 23.05
N LYS A 5 -36.09 -32.62 22.03
CA LYS A 5 -35.20 -33.78 21.98
C LYS A 5 -33.96 -33.33 21.21
N LEU A 6 -32.85 -33.20 21.92
CA LEU A 6 -31.52 -33.01 21.33
C LEU A 6 -30.69 -34.21 21.74
N ASP A 7 -29.93 -34.77 20.80
CA ASP A 7 -29.18 -36.02 20.90
C ASP A 7 -28.58 -36.30 22.29
N GLY A 8 -29.30 -37.09 23.09
CA GLY A 8 -28.84 -37.63 24.38
C GLY A 8 -29.27 -36.89 25.64
N ASP A 9 -29.62 -35.60 25.60
CA ASP A 9 -29.98 -34.80 26.78
C ASP A 9 -31.45 -34.32 26.74
N TYR A 10 -32.23 -34.72 27.73
CA TYR A 10 -33.62 -34.27 27.91
C TYR A 10 -33.65 -32.92 28.63
N VAL A 11 -33.73 -31.81 27.89
CA VAL A 11 -33.94 -30.47 28.48
C VAL A 11 -35.33 -29.95 28.09
N VAL A 12 -36.16 -29.65 29.10
CA VAL A 12 -37.54 -29.17 28.92
C VAL A 12 -37.57 -27.65 28.97
N TRP A 13 -37.95 -27.01 27.86
CA TRP A 13 -38.12 -25.57 27.77
C TRP A 13 -39.53 -25.21 27.31
N ALA A 14 -40.19 -24.26 27.98
CA ALA A 14 -41.45 -23.73 27.51
C ALA A 14 -41.25 -22.78 26.33
N MET A 15 -41.89 -23.08 25.20
CA MET A 15 -41.85 -22.25 23.98
C MET A 15 -43.08 -21.34 23.83
N ARG A 16 -44.13 -21.63 24.61
CA ARG A 16 -45.46 -21.00 24.58
C ARG A 16 -46.10 -21.02 25.97
N ASN A 17 -46.84 -19.97 26.32
CA ASN A 17 -47.47 -19.76 27.63
C ASN A 17 -48.96 -19.34 27.54
N ASP A 18 -49.65 -19.70 26.45
CA ASP A 18 -51.02 -19.30 26.14
C ASP A 18 -52.10 -20.31 26.59
N LEU A 19 -51.72 -21.38 27.31
CA LEU A 19 -52.59 -22.50 27.70
C LEU A 19 -53.16 -22.37 29.13
N ASN A 20 -53.45 -21.14 29.59
CA ASN A 20 -53.90 -20.85 30.97
C ASN A 20 -55.35 -20.33 30.99
N THR A 21 -56.33 -21.21 30.74
CA THR A 21 -57.78 -20.91 30.80
C THR A 21 -58.47 -21.75 31.89
N GLU A 22 -59.71 -21.42 32.27
CA GLU A 22 -60.49 -22.22 33.23
C GLU A 22 -60.72 -23.67 32.76
N ASP A 23 -60.65 -23.91 31.44
CA ASP A 23 -60.84 -25.22 30.80
C ASP A 23 -59.52 -25.98 30.51
N THR A 24 -58.36 -25.41 30.89
CA THR A 24 -57.04 -26.00 30.64
C THR A 24 -56.24 -26.15 31.96
N SER A 25 -55.24 -27.02 31.97
CA SER A 25 -54.41 -27.25 33.16
C SER A 25 -53.63 -25.99 33.55
N GLU A 26 -53.36 -25.79 34.85
CA GLU A 26 -52.31 -24.85 35.30
C GLU A 26 -51.02 -25.05 34.49
N PRO A 27 -50.16 -24.02 34.33
CA PRO A 27 -48.97 -24.05 33.48
C PRO A 27 -47.93 -25.02 34.06
N VAL A 28 -48.17 -26.31 33.90
CA VAL A 28 -47.43 -27.41 34.52
C VAL A 28 -47.13 -28.42 33.42
N VAL A 29 -45.88 -28.84 33.35
CA VAL A 29 -45.39 -29.87 32.43
C VAL A 29 -45.05 -31.09 33.25
N LEU A 30 -45.59 -32.25 32.86
CA LEU A 30 -45.19 -33.54 33.41
C LEU A 30 -44.03 -34.08 32.57
N ALA A 31 -42.81 -34.07 33.14
CA ALA A 31 -41.66 -34.70 32.51
C ALA A 31 -41.55 -36.14 32.99
N GLN A 32 -41.61 -37.09 32.06
CA GLN A 32 -41.28 -38.49 32.32
C GLN A 32 -39.77 -38.68 32.17
N TYR A 33 -39.14 -39.34 33.14
CA TYR A 33 -37.71 -39.63 33.14
C TYR A 33 -37.43 -41.00 33.77
N SER A 34 -36.25 -41.57 33.51
CA SER A 34 -35.80 -42.80 34.16
C SER A 34 -34.85 -42.44 35.30
N LYS A 35 -35.18 -42.87 36.52
CA LYS A 35 -34.28 -42.77 37.68
C LYS A 35 -33.99 -44.17 38.18
N ASN A 36 -32.73 -44.58 38.15
CA ASN A 36 -32.29 -45.91 38.56
C ASN A 36 -33.01 -47.05 37.80
N GLY A 37 -33.27 -46.87 36.51
CA GLY A 37 -33.91 -47.89 35.65
C GLY A 37 -35.43 -48.04 35.86
N LYS A 38 -36.08 -47.15 36.62
CA LYS A 38 -37.55 -47.09 36.75
C LYS A 38 -38.08 -45.78 36.18
N GLY A 39 -39.18 -45.86 35.45
CA GLY A 39 -39.91 -44.69 34.97
C GLY A 39 -40.47 -43.91 36.15
N ALA A 40 -40.17 -42.62 36.20
CA ALA A 40 -40.70 -41.65 37.13
C ALA A 40 -41.30 -40.49 36.33
N MET A 41 -42.24 -39.75 36.94
CA MET A 41 -42.79 -38.52 36.38
C MET A 41 -42.66 -37.42 37.42
N GLN A 42 -42.31 -36.21 36.98
CA GLN A 42 -42.23 -35.05 37.84
C GLN A 42 -42.94 -33.88 37.18
N ALA A 43 -43.73 -33.16 37.97
CA ALA A 43 -44.42 -31.94 37.57
C ALA A 43 -43.47 -30.74 37.70
N TYR A 44 -43.43 -29.92 36.67
CA TYR A 44 -42.68 -28.68 36.60
C TYR A 44 -43.63 -27.54 36.29
N ARG A 45 -43.67 -26.50 37.12
CA ARG A 45 -44.40 -25.27 36.80
C ARG A 45 -43.62 -24.46 35.77
N VAL A 46 -44.28 -24.05 34.70
CA VAL A 46 -43.75 -23.13 33.71
C VAL A 46 -43.84 -21.72 34.27
N VAL A 47 -42.68 -21.08 34.39
CA VAL A 47 -42.54 -19.67 34.80
C VAL A 47 -41.87 -18.90 33.68
N THR A 48 -42.23 -17.64 33.50
CA THR A 48 -41.63 -16.75 32.49
C THR A 48 -40.23 -16.28 32.90
N THR A 49 -40.01 -16.10 34.21
CA THR A 49 -38.71 -15.75 34.81
C THR A 49 -38.45 -16.62 36.03
N SER A 50 -37.18 -16.81 36.39
CA SER A 50 -36.75 -17.61 37.54
C SER A 50 -35.61 -16.91 38.29
N LEU A 51 -35.21 -17.44 39.44
CA LEU A 51 -34.03 -16.95 40.18
C LEU A 51 -32.74 -17.00 39.33
N ALA A 52 -32.63 -17.96 38.40
CA ALA A 52 -31.48 -18.10 37.50
C ALA A 52 -31.60 -17.24 36.23
N TYR A 53 -32.83 -16.89 35.83
CA TYR A 53 -33.15 -16.07 34.65
C TYR A 53 -34.21 -15.02 35.03
N PRO A 54 -33.81 -13.95 35.74
CA PRO A 54 -34.77 -12.98 36.30
C PRO A 54 -35.41 -12.08 35.26
N SER A 55 -34.81 -11.97 34.07
CA SER A 55 -35.31 -11.15 32.96
C SER A 55 -34.79 -11.67 31.62
N PHE A 56 -35.48 -11.28 30.52
CA PHE A 56 -35.06 -11.55 29.13
C PHE A 56 -34.04 -10.50 28.68
N THR A 57 -32.90 -10.45 29.37
CA THR A 57 -31.80 -9.54 29.07
C THR A 57 -30.46 -10.25 29.14
N ASN A 58 -29.50 -9.84 28.32
CA ASN A 58 -28.11 -10.26 28.42
C ASN A 58 -27.17 -9.10 28.14
N THR A 59 -26.08 -9.01 28.89
CA THR A 59 -25.02 -8.03 28.63
C THR A 59 -24.03 -8.63 27.65
N VAL A 60 -23.68 -7.87 26.61
CA VAL A 60 -22.69 -8.27 25.59
C VAL A 60 -21.62 -7.20 25.49
N VAL A 61 -20.37 -7.62 25.28
CA VAL A 61 -19.27 -6.69 25.03
C VAL A 61 -19.28 -6.31 23.56
N ALA A 62 -19.16 -5.02 23.24
CA ALA A 62 -19.00 -4.56 21.85
C ALA A 62 -17.84 -5.29 21.17
N GLY A 63 -17.99 -5.62 19.89
CA GLY A 63 -17.08 -6.49 19.14
C GLY A 63 -17.41 -7.98 19.24
N SER A 64 -18.30 -8.39 20.15
CA SER A 64 -18.67 -9.81 20.31
C SER A 64 -19.93 -10.19 19.52
N ARG A 65 -20.02 -11.47 19.15
CA ARG A 65 -21.22 -12.07 18.55
C ARG A 65 -22.37 -12.02 19.56
N MET A 66 -23.54 -11.56 19.11
CA MET A 66 -24.76 -11.63 19.90
C MET A 66 -25.30 -13.05 19.85
N ILE A 67 -25.10 -13.78 20.94
CA ILE A 67 -25.56 -15.16 21.05
C ILE A 67 -27.09 -15.17 21.18
N ILE A 68 -27.75 -15.93 20.30
CA ILE A 68 -29.18 -16.18 20.36
C ILE A 68 -29.49 -16.96 21.65
N PRO A 69 -30.47 -16.55 22.47
CA PRO A 69 -30.78 -17.23 23.72
C PRO A 69 -31.16 -18.69 23.48
N GLY A 70 -30.60 -19.59 24.31
CA GLY A 70 -31.15 -20.94 24.47
C GLY A 70 -32.51 -20.85 25.19
N PRO A 71 -33.55 -21.55 24.73
CA PRO A 71 -33.54 -22.70 23.81
C PRO A 71 -33.73 -22.39 22.33
N VAL A 72 -34.11 -21.15 22.00
CA VAL A 72 -34.55 -20.76 20.65
C VAL A 72 -33.43 -20.91 19.63
N GLY A 73 -32.19 -20.58 20.03
CA GLY A 73 -31.00 -20.77 19.19
C GLY A 73 -30.64 -22.22 18.87
N LYS A 74 -31.35 -23.21 19.44
CA LYS A 74 -31.17 -24.64 19.13
C LYS A 74 -32.18 -25.17 18.10
N LEU A 75 -33.10 -24.33 17.61
CA LEU A 75 -34.11 -24.69 16.63
C LEU A 75 -33.62 -24.35 15.22
N ASP A 76 -33.77 -25.30 14.29
CA ASP A 76 -33.47 -25.07 12.87
C ASP A 76 -34.56 -24.20 12.22
N GLY A 77 -34.15 -23.37 11.26
CA GLY A 77 -35.06 -22.52 10.49
C GLY A 77 -35.62 -21.33 11.26
N LEU A 78 -34.94 -20.86 12.31
CA LEU A 78 -35.37 -19.72 13.11
C LEU A 78 -35.47 -18.42 12.29
N GLU A 79 -36.53 -17.66 12.48
CA GLU A 79 -36.67 -16.29 11.99
C GLU A 79 -36.49 -15.29 13.13
N SER A 80 -35.82 -14.17 12.84
CA SER A 80 -35.57 -13.11 13.81
C SER A 80 -36.01 -11.76 13.26
N LYS A 81 -36.74 -11.01 14.07
CA LYS A 81 -37.09 -9.61 13.81
C LYS A 81 -36.46 -8.73 14.86
N TYR A 82 -35.51 -7.92 14.45
CA TYR A 82 -34.92 -6.93 15.32
C TYR A 82 -35.78 -5.65 15.36
N ASN A 83 -35.65 -4.85 16.42
CA ASN A 83 -36.39 -3.59 16.56
C ASN A 83 -36.02 -2.56 15.47
N ALA A 84 -36.74 -1.43 15.37
CA ALA A 84 -36.49 -0.39 14.34
C ALA A 84 -35.06 0.21 14.37
N TYR A 85 -34.31 -0.03 15.45
CA TYR A 85 -32.88 0.31 15.62
C TYR A 85 -31.94 -0.82 15.15
N ALA A 86 -32.49 -1.81 14.47
CA ALA A 86 -31.83 -3.00 13.98
C ALA A 86 -32.50 -3.53 12.70
N THR A 87 -33.38 -2.75 12.08
CA THR A 87 -33.93 -3.04 10.75
C THR A 87 -33.24 -2.19 9.69
N LEU A 88 -32.71 -2.89 8.70
CA LEU A 88 -31.97 -2.45 7.51
C LEU A 88 -30.46 -2.40 7.72
N VAL A 89 -29.78 -2.98 6.72
CA VAL A 89 -28.36 -2.88 6.37
C VAL A 89 -28.02 -1.41 6.06
N SER A 90 -28.34 -0.52 7.00
CA SER A 90 -28.33 0.92 6.78
C SER A 90 -27.13 1.48 7.51
N PHE A 91 -26.05 1.64 6.75
CA PHE A 91 -24.93 2.53 7.04
C PHE A 91 -25.40 4.00 6.99
N THR A 92 -26.53 4.37 7.59
CA THR A 92 -27.02 5.75 7.56
C THR A 92 -27.16 6.35 8.95
N ASN A 93 -27.12 5.56 10.02
CA ASN A 93 -27.29 6.09 11.36
C ASN A 93 -26.46 5.35 12.42
N ASP A 94 -25.69 6.12 13.20
CA ASP A 94 -24.83 5.60 14.28
C ASP A 94 -25.56 5.13 15.53
N VAL A 95 -26.89 5.21 15.52
CA VAL A 95 -27.75 4.79 16.63
C VAL A 95 -27.96 3.28 16.69
N ASN A 96 -27.73 2.54 15.59
CA ASN A 96 -27.95 1.09 15.60
C ASN A 96 -26.84 0.38 16.40
N VAL A 97 -27.23 -0.53 17.28
CA VAL A 97 -26.31 -1.30 18.15
C VAL A 97 -25.94 -2.65 17.50
N VAL A 98 -26.86 -3.21 16.72
CA VAL A 98 -26.70 -4.50 16.05
C VAL A 98 -26.11 -4.30 14.65
N TYR A 99 -25.12 -5.11 14.31
CA TYR A 99 -24.59 -5.26 12.96
C TYR A 99 -24.82 -6.71 12.49
N LEU A 100 -25.36 -6.88 11.28
CA LEU A 100 -25.53 -8.20 10.67
C LEU A 100 -24.44 -8.40 9.62
N ASP A 101 -23.66 -9.47 9.78
CA ASP A 101 -22.61 -9.84 8.82
C ASP A 101 -23.20 -10.50 7.56
N ARG A 102 -22.36 -10.74 6.55
CA ARG A 102 -22.72 -11.41 5.28
C ARG A 102 -23.28 -12.83 5.46
N LYS A 103 -23.05 -13.45 6.62
CA LYS A 103 -23.56 -14.79 6.99
C LYS A 103 -24.86 -14.70 7.81
N GLY A 104 -25.37 -13.50 8.07
CA GLY A 104 -26.55 -13.27 8.91
C GLY A 104 -26.30 -13.38 10.42
N THR A 105 -25.03 -13.42 10.85
CA THR A 105 -24.69 -13.39 12.29
C THR A 105 -24.85 -11.97 12.83
N ALA A 106 -25.50 -11.84 13.98
CA ALA A 106 -25.58 -10.58 14.71
C ALA A 106 -24.33 -10.31 15.58
N TRP A 107 -23.83 -9.09 15.50
CA TRP A 107 -22.69 -8.57 16.25
C TRP A 107 -23.08 -7.28 17.00
N ALA A 108 -22.46 -7.06 18.15
CA ALA A 108 -22.57 -5.81 18.89
C ALA A 108 -21.53 -4.81 18.37
N ARG A 109 -21.94 -3.78 17.61
CA ARG A 109 -20.98 -2.83 17.01
C ARG A 109 -20.66 -1.61 17.88
N ARG A 110 -21.53 -1.28 18.83
CA ARG A 110 -21.40 -0.14 19.76
C ARG A 110 -22.10 -0.41 21.09
N ASP A 111 -21.95 0.47 22.05
CA ASP A 111 -22.76 0.46 23.28
C ASP A 111 -24.22 0.85 23.02
N GLY A 112 -25.11 0.31 23.85
CA GLY A 112 -26.54 0.64 23.81
C GLY A 112 -27.44 -0.57 23.96
N ALA A 113 -28.75 -0.32 23.98
CA ALA A 113 -29.76 -1.36 24.09
C ALA A 113 -30.26 -1.79 22.70
N ALA A 114 -30.26 -3.10 22.45
CA ALA A 114 -30.86 -3.72 21.28
C ALA A 114 -31.91 -4.74 21.70
N SER A 115 -32.93 -4.96 20.87
CA SER A 115 -33.87 -6.06 21.10
C SER A 115 -34.19 -6.83 19.83
N ALA A 116 -34.32 -8.15 19.98
CA ALA A 116 -34.78 -9.06 18.95
C ALA A 116 -36.00 -9.85 19.41
N ARG A 117 -36.90 -10.09 18.47
CA ARG A 117 -38.00 -11.03 18.58
C ARG A 117 -37.69 -12.21 17.70
N TYR A 118 -38.07 -13.40 18.14
CA TYR A 118 -37.79 -14.64 17.43
C TYR A 118 -39.08 -15.38 17.12
N SER A 119 -39.14 -16.05 15.98
CA SER A 119 -40.16 -17.04 15.64
C SER A 119 -39.49 -18.30 15.13
N TYR A 120 -40.13 -19.44 15.35
CA TYR A 120 -39.63 -20.75 14.92
C TYR A 120 -40.67 -21.44 14.04
N PRO A 121 -40.25 -22.29 13.08
CA PRO A 121 -41.17 -22.99 12.22
C PRO A 121 -41.99 -23.99 13.04
N MET A 122 -43.26 -24.15 12.67
CA MET A 122 -44.15 -25.14 13.28
C MET A 122 -43.55 -26.55 13.14
N GLN A 123 -43.39 -27.25 14.26
CA GLN A 123 -42.77 -28.58 14.33
C GLN A 123 -43.78 -29.71 14.25
N GLU A 124 -43.31 -30.89 13.84
CA GLU A 124 -44.10 -32.12 13.87
C GLU A 124 -44.51 -32.46 15.32
N GLY A 125 -45.80 -32.77 15.53
CA GLY A 125 -46.34 -33.10 16.85
C GLY A 125 -46.76 -31.90 17.72
N PHE A 126 -46.56 -30.66 17.28
CA PHE A 126 -47.15 -29.49 17.94
C PHE A 126 -48.66 -29.41 17.63
N TYR A 127 -49.48 -29.06 18.62
CA TYR A 127 -50.93 -28.92 18.46
C TYR A 127 -51.44 -27.67 19.18
N CYS A 128 -52.30 -26.87 18.56
CA CYS A 128 -52.83 -25.64 19.15
C CYS A 128 -54.32 -25.82 19.50
N PRO A 129 -54.68 -26.03 20.78
CA PRO A 129 -56.07 -26.27 21.17
C PRO A 129 -57.04 -25.15 20.75
N SER A 130 -56.58 -23.89 20.74
CA SER A 130 -57.37 -22.72 20.38
C SER A 130 -57.83 -22.67 18.91
N LEU A 131 -57.23 -23.49 18.03
CA LEU A 131 -57.47 -23.42 16.58
C LEU A 131 -58.39 -24.53 16.05
N GLY A 132 -58.73 -25.55 16.85
CA GLY A 132 -59.54 -26.68 16.38
C GLY A 132 -58.94 -27.34 15.12
N ASP A 133 -59.72 -27.48 14.05
CA ASP A 133 -59.25 -28.05 12.77
C ASP A 133 -58.35 -27.08 11.96
N ASN A 134 -58.33 -25.79 12.27
CA ASN A 134 -57.54 -24.76 11.57
C ASN A 134 -56.10 -24.66 12.11
N GLN A 135 -55.43 -25.80 12.24
CA GLN A 135 -54.08 -25.88 12.80
C GLN A 135 -53.03 -25.12 11.97
N LEU A 136 -51.89 -24.85 12.62
CA LEU A 136 -50.69 -24.35 11.95
C LEU A 136 -50.06 -25.47 11.11
N THR A 137 -49.56 -25.10 9.95
CA THR A 137 -48.98 -26.02 8.96
C THR A 137 -47.51 -26.25 9.29
N VAL A 138 -47.15 -27.50 9.60
CA VAL A 138 -45.77 -27.91 9.91
C VAL A 138 -44.81 -27.47 8.79
N GLY A 139 -43.72 -26.82 9.17
CA GLY A 139 -42.68 -26.33 8.25
C GLY A 139 -43.05 -25.15 7.34
N LYS A 140 -44.29 -24.63 7.41
CA LYS A 140 -44.71 -23.44 6.64
C LYS A 140 -45.10 -22.26 7.54
N ASP A 141 -45.88 -22.52 8.59
CA ASP A 141 -46.30 -21.47 9.52
C ASP A 141 -45.21 -21.28 10.60
N TYR A 142 -44.90 -20.03 10.92
CA TYR A 142 -43.95 -19.66 11.98
C TYR A 142 -44.69 -19.24 13.26
N VAL A 143 -44.15 -19.58 14.42
CA VAL A 143 -44.73 -19.28 15.73
C VAL A 143 -43.80 -18.36 16.51
N GLY A 144 -44.32 -17.24 17.00
CA GLY A 144 -43.55 -16.31 17.84
C GLY A 144 -43.11 -16.94 19.17
N TRP A 145 -41.85 -16.76 19.56
CA TRP A 145 -41.33 -17.27 20.81
C TRP A 145 -41.98 -16.56 22.00
N MET A 146 -42.57 -17.36 22.91
CA MET A 146 -43.28 -16.85 24.08
C MET A 146 -44.24 -15.71 23.70
N ASN A 147 -44.96 -15.86 22.59
CA ASN A 147 -45.99 -14.89 22.18
C ASN A 147 -47.30 -15.14 22.94
N CYS A 148 -48.25 -14.23 22.78
CA CYS A 148 -49.61 -14.35 23.34
C CYS A 148 -49.64 -14.52 24.87
N VAL A 149 -48.62 -14.04 25.59
CA VAL A 149 -48.62 -13.97 27.06
C VAL A 149 -49.79 -13.07 27.45
N ASN A 150 -50.84 -13.66 28.03
CA ASN A 150 -52.11 -13.02 28.41
C ASN A 150 -53.19 -12.89 27.31
N ILE A 151 -53.06 -13.56 26.15
CA ILE A 151 -54.15 -13.65 25.17
C ILE A 151 -54.88 -14.99 25.34
N GLN A 152 -56.14 -14.93 25.76
CA GLN A 152 -57.00 -16.12 25.81
C GLN A 152 -57.41 -16.55 24.39
N ASN A 153 -57.25 -17.84 24.07
CA ASN A 153 -57.60 -18.44 22.78
C ASN A 153 -57.02 -17.69 21.57
N PRO A 154 -55.68 -17.63 21.42
CA PRO A 154 -55.08 -16.87 20.34
C PRO A 154 -55.45 -17.44 18.96
N SER A 155 -55.77 -16.54 18.02
CA SER A 155 -56.04 -16.87 16.63
C SER A 155 -54.77 -17.31 15.90
N LYS A 156 -54.93 -17.90 14.71
CA LYS A 156 -53.81 -18.30 13.85
C LYS A 156 -52.88 -17.12 13.55
N GLU A 157 -53.43 -15.93 13.31
CA GLU A 157 -52.65 -14.71 13.07
C GLU A 157 -51.94 -14.18 14.31
N ASN A 158 -52.55 -14.27 15.49
CA ASN A 158 -51.87 -13.91 16.75
C ASN A 158 -50.64 -14.81 16.99
N LEU A 159 -50.76 -16.11 16.67
CA LEU A 159 -49.68 -17.07 16.83
C LEU A 159 -48.55 -16.86 15.80
N LYS A 160 -48.87 -16.41 14.58
CA LYS A 160 -47.91 -16.10 13.52
C LYS A 160 -47.23 -14.75 13.65
N ASN A 161 -47.83 -13.82 14.40
CA ASN A 161 -47.33 -12.45 14.48
C ASN A 161 -46.09 -12.34 15.38
N ILE A 162 -44.92 -12.27 14.75
CA ILE A 162 -43.62 -12.07 15.42
C ILE A 162 -43.54 -10.77 16.22
N ASP A 163 -44.31 -9.73 15.92
CA ASP A 163 -44.30 -8.47 16.69
C ASP A 163 -44.86 -8.62 18.10
N THR A 164 -45.64 -9.66 18.34
CA THR A 164 -46.20 -9.99 19.65
C THR A 164 -45.35 -10.98 20.44
N ALA A 165 -44.23 -11.45 19.87
CA ALA A 165 -43.28 -12.31 20.57
C ALA A 165 -42.56 -11.55 21.69
N THR A 166 -42.18 -12.27 22.75
CA THR A 166 -41.44 -11.69 23.86
C THR A 166 -40.06 -11.24 23.35
N PRO A 167 -39.68 -9.96 23.52
CA PRO A 167 -38.39 -9.47 23.06
C PRO A 167 -37.26 -9.97 23.97
N TRP A 168 -36.19 -10.43 23.35
CA TRP A 168 -34.91 -10.60 23.99
C TRP A 168 -34.12 -9.30 23.91
N ASN A 169 -33.63 -8.80 25.04
CA ASN A 169 -32.89 -7.54 25.08
C ASN A 169 -31.39 -7.82 25.26
N TRP A 170 -30.56 -7.14 24.49
CA TRP A 170 -29.12 -7.06 24.75
C TRP A 170 -28.77 -5.67 25.24
N LEU A 171 -27.95 -5.62 26.29
CA LEU A 171 -27.26 -4.41 26.72
C LEU A 171 -25.80 -4.53 26.26
N SER A 172 -25.47 -3.83 25.18
CA SER A 172 -24.09 -3.76 24.69
C SER A 172 -23.31 -2.73 25.51
N VAL A 173 -22.14 -3.13 26.00
CA VAL A 173 -21.21 -2.26 26.74
C VAL A 173 -19.84 -2.29 26.06
N TRP A 174 -19.12 -1.17 26.11
CA TRP A 174 -17.73 -1.15 25.67
C TRP A 174 -16.87 -2.04 26.58
N PRO A 175 -15.81 -2.68 26.04
CA PRO A 175 -14.85 -3.43 26.85
C PRO A 175 -14.12 -2.51 27.84
N ASP A 176 -13.60 -3.11 28.92
CA ASP A 176 -12.81 -2.39 29.93
C ASP A 176 -11.56 -1.76 29.31
N GLU A 177 -11.25 -0.52 29.68
CA GLU A 177 -10.24 0.30 29.01
C GLU A 177 -8.82 -0.27 29.04
N ASP A 178 -8.49 -1.08 30.06
CA ASP A 178 -7.14 -1.61 30.31
C ASP A 178 -6.74 -2.75 29.35
N GLY A 179 -7.70 -3.33 28.60
CA GLY A 179 -7.47 -4.47 27.70
C GLY A 179 -7.63 -4.16 26.21
N VAL A 180 -7.96 -2.91 25.84
CA VAL A 180 -8.33 -2.56 24.46
C VAL A 180 -7.14 -1.99 23.70
N PRO A 181 -6.88 -2.45 22.46
CA PRO A 181 -5.88 -1.84 21.59
C PRO A 181 -6.19 -0.36 21.33
N THR A 182 -5.21 0.50 21.60
CA THR A 182 -5.37 1.96 21.43
C THR A 182 -4.56 2.47 20.26
N MET A 183 -5.19 3.33 19.46
CA MET A 183 -4.58 4.09 18.39
C MET A 183 -4.48 5.55 18.80
N LYS A 184 -3.42 6.24 18.42
CA LYS A 184 -3.25 7.69 18.66
C LYS A 184 -3.73 8.51 17.46
N VAL A 185 -4.07 9.77 17.69
CA VAL A 185 -4.37 10.71 16.61
C VAL A 185 -3.11 10.91 15.75
N ALA A 186 -3.31 11.12 14.45
CA ALA A 186 -2.31 11.12 13.38
C ALA A 186 -1.67 9.75 13.10
N GLN A 187 -1.93 8.69 13.87
CA GLN A 187 -1.35 7.38 13.58
C GLN A 187 -1.94 6.79 12.29
N VAL A 188 -1.14 5.98 11.58
CA VAL A 188 -1.58 5.17 10.45
C VAL A 188 -1.27 3.70 10.73
N LEU A 189 -2.26 2.84 10.52
CA LEU A 189 -2.19 1.41 10.78
C LEU A 189 -2.21 0.65 9.45
N THR A 190 -1.11 -0.04 9.17
CA THR A 190 -0.96 -0.97 8.04
C THR A 190 -0.78 -2.40 8.56
N LYS A 191 0.31 -2.66 9.29
CA LYS A 191 0.62 -3.95 9.92
C LYS A 191 0.15 -4.00 11.37
N ALA A 192 -0.16 -5.21 11.86
CA ALA A 192 -0.58 -5.45 13.24
C ALA A 192 0.50 -4.96 14.22
N THR A 193 0.12 -4.10 15.16
CA THR A 193 1.06 -3.45 16.10
C THR A 193 0.37 -3.24 17.45
N GLN A 194 1.02 -3.58 18.56
CA GLN A 194 0.50 -3.34 19.93
C GLN A 194 -0.95 -3.87 20.15
N GLY A 195 -1.30 -5.00 19.55
CA GLY A 195 -2.64 -5.60 19.64
C GLY A 195 -3.67 -5.02 18.65
N LEU A 196 -3.34 -3.98 17.89
CA LEU A 196 -4.15 -3.49 16.78
C LEU A 196 -4.14 -4.51 15.62
N PRO A 197 -5.26 -4.67 14.89
CA PRO A 197 -5.35 -5.62 13.79
C PRO A 197 -4.46 -5.23 12.61
N GLY A 198 -4.01 -6.21 11.84
CA GLY A 198 -3.32 -5.97 10.57
C GLY A 198 -4.35 -5.63 9.49
N VAL A 199 -4.24 -4.45 8.89
CA VAL A 199 -5.22 -3.94 7.93
C VAL A 199 -4.72 -4.13 6.48
N TRP A 200 -3.41 -4.04 6.24
CA TRP A 200 -2.79 -4.02 4.91
C TRP A 200 -3.18 -5.17 3.99
N ASN A 201 -3.15 -6.41 4.49
CA ASN A 201 -3.41 -7.63 3.73
C ASN A 201 -4.80 -8.23 4.03
N ALA A 202 -5.71 -7.47 4.62
CA ALA A 202 -7.06 -7.95 4.89
C ALA A 202 -7.79 -8.18 3.56
N ALA A 203 -8.43 -9.34 3.37
CA ALA A 203 -9.17 -9.63 2.14
C ALA A 203 -10.39 -8.69 1.97
N SER A 204 -10.99 -8.26 3.08
CA SER A 204 -11.88 -7.11 3.11
C SER A 204 -11.89 -6.48 4.49
N MET A 205 -11.93 -5.16 4.56
CA MET A 205 -12.02 -4.40 5.82
C MET A 205 -13.10 -3.31 5.71
N ALA A 206 -13.84 -3.06 6.79
CA ALA A 206 -14.80 -1.98 6.87
C ALA A 206 -14.89 -1.38 8.27
N ILE A 207 -15.28 -0.10 8.34
CA ILE A 207 -15.61 0.55 9.61
C ILE A 207 -17.09 0.29 9.89
N ALA A 208 -17.39 -0.48 10.94
CA ALA A 208 -18.75 -0.76 11.39
C ALA A 208 -19.30 0.36 12.29
N TYR A 209 -18.41 1.04 13.02
CA TYR A 209 -18.71 2.19 13.88
C TYR A 209 -17.45 3.05 14.14
N PRO A 210 -17.55 4.39 14.21
CA PRO A 210 -18.69 5.20 13.77
C PRO A 210 -18.84 5.12 12.25
N ASN A 211 -20.04 5.36 11.75
CA ASN A 211 -20.33 5.27 10.33
C ASN A 211 -19.72 6.48 9.59
N PRO A 212 -18.78 6.24 8.65
CA PRO A 212 -18.15 7.33 7.91
C PRO A 212 -19.13 8.09 6.99
N ALA A 213 -20.31 7.52 6.69
CA ALA A 213 -21.32 8.10 5.80
C ALA A 213 -22.60 8.61 6.53
N ALA A 214 -22.67 8.58 7.87
CA ALA A 214 -23.88 8.95 8.62
C ALA A 214 -24.21 10.45 8.60
N SER A 215 -23.28 11.31 8.19
CA SER A 215 -23.60 12.71 7.99
C SER A 215 -24.02 12.93 6.53
N SER A 216 -25.25 13.39 6.34
CA SER A 216 -25.66 14.13 5.14
C SER A 216 -24.89 15.45 4.96
N ASP A 217 -23.80 15.63 5.73
CA ASP A 217 -22.98 16.81 5.89
C ASP A 217 -21.54 16.33 5.76
N ALA A 218 -20.89 16.64 4.63
CA ALA A 218 -19.50 16.24 4.35
C ALA A 218 -18.47 16.87 5.32
N THR A 219 -18.95 17.57 6.36
CA THR A 219 -18.16 18.28 7.37
C THR A 219 -18.18 17.61 8.74
N ALA A 220 -18.94 16.53 8.95
CA ALA A 220 -18.93 15.85 10.25
C ALA A 220 -17.60 15.10 10.46
N PRO A 221 -16.96 15.24 11.64
CA PRO A 221 -15.66 14.65 11.90
C PRO A 221 -15.70 13.12 11.90
N SER A 222 -14.91 12.48 11.04
CA SER A 222 -14.62 11.05 11.11
C SER A 222 -13.56 10.77 12.18
N VAL A 223 -13.76 9.75 13.02
CA VAL A 223 -12.75 9.35 14.03
C VAL A 223 -11.58 8.64 13.35
N VAL A 224 -11.87 7.80 12.35
CA VAL A 224 -10.88 7.10 11.53
C VAL A 224 -11.39 6.95 10.10
N ASP A 225 -10.48 7.01 9.15
CA ASP A 225 -10.75 6.78 7.74
C ASP A 225 -10.00 5.54 7.27
N LEU A 226 -10.69 4.70 6.51
CA LEU A 226 -10.06 3.61 5.77
C LEU A 226 -9.68 4.15 4.39
N ILE A 227 -8.44 3.92 3.96
CA ILE A 227 -7.91 4.39 2.67
C ILE A 227 -7.24 3.24 1.91
N ASP A 228 -7.20 3.32 0.58
CA ASP A 228 -6.32 2.50 -0.26
C ASP A 228 -5.17 3.39 -0.77
N PRO A 229 -3.98 3.28 -0.18
CA PRO A 229 -2.85 4.12 -0.55
C PRO A 229 -2.16 3.66 -1.84
N THR A 230 -2.40 2.45 -2.33
CA THR A 230 -1.66 1.85 -3.47
C THR A 230 -2.34 2.07 -4.81
N VAL A 231 -3.63 2.41 -4.81
CA VAL A 231 -4.35 2.76 -6.04
C VAL A 231 -3.72 3.97 -6.71
N ALA A 232 -3.38 3.81 -7.99
CA ALA A 232 -2.89 4.90 -8.82
C ALA A 232 -4.01 5.92 -9.06
N GLN A 233 -3.82 7.15 -8.61
CA GLN A 233 -4.69 8.27 -8.93
C GLN A 233 -4.28 8.86 -10.26
N SER A 234 -5.26 9.15 -11.12
CA SER A 234 -5.00 9.69 -12.44
C SER A 234 -5.67 11.03 -12.68
N ALA A 235 -5.04 11.87 -13.50
CA ALA A 235 -5.58 13.13 -13.98
C ALA A 235 -5.57 13.20 -15.51
N PRO A 236 -6.52 13.94 -16.10
CA PRO A 236 -6.61 14.09 -17.54
C PRO A 236 -5.45 14.93 -18.09
N LEU A 237 -4.82 14.47 -19.18
CA LEU A 237 -3.75 15.21 -19.86
C LEU A 237 -3.86 15.14 -21.39
N ALA A 238 -4.15 16.26 -22.03
CA ALA A 238 -4.33 16.33 -23.49
C ALA A 238 -3.01 16.37 -24.26
N ILE A 239 -2.70 15.28 -24.95
CA ILE A 239 -1.51 15.10 -25.81
C ILE A 239 -2.04 14.83 -27.22
N ASP A 240 -1.70 15.70 -28.17
CA ASP A 240 -2.24 15.65 -29.55
C ASP A 240 -1.21 15.13 -30.57
N GLY A 241 0.08 15.18 -30.21
CA GLY A 241 1.22 14.75 -30.99
C GLY A 241 2.35 14.26 -30.08
N ASN A 242 3.55 14.84 -30.23
CA ASN A 242 4.71 14.42 -29.42
C ASN A 242 4.69 15.10 -28.04
N PHE A 243 4.48 14.29 -26.99
CA PHE A 243 4.45 14.73 -25.60
C PHE A 243 5.65 15.63 -25.22
N THR A 244 6.88 15.22 -25.57
CA THR A 244 8.08 15.96 -25.15
C THR A 244 8.15 17.33 -25.82
N ALA A 245 7.76 17.45 -27.09
CA ALA A 245 7.72 18.72 -27.79
C ALA A 245 6.60 19.66 -27.28
N GLU A 246 5.41 19.12 -26.99
CA GLU A 246 4.26 19.90 -26.53
C GLU A 246 4.41 20.48 -25.13
N TYR A 247 5.13 19.75 -24.27
CA TYR A 247 5.35 20.11 -22.87
C TYR A 247 6.79 20.56 -22.57
N GLY A 248 7.63 20.69 -23.59
CA GLY A 248 8.99 21.24 -23.48
C GLY A 248 9.99 20.33 -22.76
N PHE A 249 9.74 19.02 -22.72
CA PHE A 249 10.66 18.06 -22.12
C PHE A 249 11.70 17.56 -23.13
N THR A 250 12.87 17.17 -22.63
CA THR A 250 13.93 16.53 -23.41
C THR A 250 14.12 15.10 -22.93
N LEU A 251 14.24 14.17 -23.87
CA LEU A 251 14.39 12.74 -23.58
C LEU A 251 15.88 12.35 -23.56
N GLY A 252 16.30 11.58 -22.56
CA GLY A 252 17.67 11.06 -22.39
C GLY A 252 18.12 11.16 -20.93
N ALA A 253 19.26 10.56 -20.53
CA ALA A 253 19.65 10.60 -19.12
C ALA A 253 20.20 11.97 -18.65
N SER A 254 20.58 12.83 -19.60
CA SER A 254 20.80 14.28 -19.40
C SER A 254 19.57 15.14 -19.74
N GLY A 255 18.45 14.51 -20.11
CA GLY A 255 17.18 15.16 -20.41
C GLY A 255 16.35 15.47 -19.16
N THR A 256 15.30 16.27 -19.32
CA THR A 256 14.34 16.54 -18.23
C THR A 256 13.39 15.36 -17.97
N CYS A 257 13.35 14.37 -18.87
CA CYS A 257 12.59 13.14 -18.70
C CYS A 257 13.30 11.93 -19.33
N PHE A 258 12.95 10.73 -18.87
CA PHE A 258 13.39 9.46 -19.44
C PHE A 258 12.23 8.47 -19.48
N LEU A 259 12.39 7.42 -20.29
CA LEU A 259 11.35 6.42 -20.53
C LEU A 259 11.71 5.11 -19.82
N ARG A 260 10.80 4.59 -18.99
CA ARG A 260 10.96 3.30 -18.30
C ARG A 260 9.68 2.49 -18.46
N LYS A 261 9.77 1.29 -19.05
CA LYS A 261 8.62 0.39 -19.32
C LYS A 261 7.45 1.09 -20.06
N GLY A 262 7.76 1.97 -21.01
CA GLY A 262 6.76 2.72 -21.79
C GLY A 262 6.09 3.90 -21.07
N LYS A 263 6.56 4.25 -19.87
CA LYS A 263 6.08 5.39 -19.07
C LYS A 263 7.18 6.45 -18.95
N TYR A 264 6.79 7.72 -18.97
CA TYR A 264 7.71 8.85 -18.80
C TYR A 264 7.87 9.19 -17.33
N TYR A 265 9.12 9.22 -16.89
CA TYR A 265 9.56 9.68 -15.58
C TYR A 265 10.41 10.92 -15.74
N PHE A 266 10.54 11.71 -14.68
CA PHE A 266 11.17 13.03 -14.75
C PHE A 266 12.40 13.11 -13.86
N THR A 267 13.40 13.83 -14.34
CA THR A 267 14.59 14.18 -13.57
C THR A 267 14.29 15.44 -12.75
N ARG A 268 14.96 15.62 -11.60
CA ARG A 268 14.83 16.84 -10.75
C ARG A 268 13.52 16.98 -9.95
N LEU A 269 12.72 15.92 -9.86
CA LEU A 269 11.64 15.88 -8.88
C LEU A 269 12.18 15.62 -7.47
N PRO A 270 11.46 16.01 -6.40
CA PRO A 270 11.72 15.52 -5.04
C PRO A 270 11.75 13.99 -5.00
N PRO A 271 12.74 13.39 -4.32
CA PRO A 271 12.79 11.94 -4.05
C PRO A 271 11.45 11.33 -3.60
N SER A 272 10.63 12.05 -2.83
CA SER A 272 9.30 11.59 -2.36
C SER A 272 8.30 11.28 -3.49
N ILE A 273 8.48 11.84 -4.69
CA ILE A 273 7.56 11.64 -5.82
C ILE A 273 8.25 11.13 -7.09
N ALA A 274 9.59 11.17 -7.16
CA ALA A 274 10.36 10.91 -8.36
C ALA A 274 10.08 9.52 -8.99
N ASP A 275 9.97 8.48 -8.16
CA ASP A 275 9.67 7.10 -8.62
C ASP A 275 8.18 6.79 -8.73
N ARG A 276 7.32 7.68 -8.23
CA ARG A 276 5.88 7.44 -8.03
C ARG A 276 5.00 8.18 -9.03
N PHE A 277 5.50 9.29 -9.55
CA PHE A 277 4.82 10.10 -10.57
C PHE A 277 5.29 9.71 -11.97
N TYR A 278 4.34 9.42 -12.85
CA TYR A 278 4.65 9.08 -14.24
C TYR A 278 3.55 9.50 -15.22
N ILE A 279 3.94 9.71 -16.47
CA ILE A 279 3.00 9.90 -17.58
C ILE A 279 2.94 8.62 -18.42
N ASP A 280 1.73 8.11 -18.62
CA ASP A 280 1.43 7.02 -19.55
C ASP A 280 0.71 7.58 -20.78
N THR A 281 1.43 7.73 -21.88
CA THR A 281 0.87 8.27 -23.13
C THR A 281 -0.05 7.29 -23.86
N ASN A 282 0.02 6.00 -23.52
CA ASN A 282 -0.81 4.96 -24.12
C ASN A 282 -2.16 4.81 -23.42
N ALA A 283 -2.31 5.40 -22.24
CA ALA A 283 -3.57 5.42 -21.50
C ALA A 283 -4.60 6.38 -22.13
N ASP A 284 -5.88 6.13 -21.82
CA ASP A 284 -6.98 7.04 -22.13
C ASP A 284 -6.68 8.45 -21.62
N ILE A 285 -7.19 9.47 -22.32
CA ILE A 285 -6.90 10.89 -22.00
C ILE A 285 -7.16 11.25 -20.54
N SER A 286 -8.15 10.61 -19.91
CA SER A 286 -8.51 10.79 -18.50
C SER A 286 -7.53 10.17 -17.50
N LYS A 287 -6.60 9.31 -17.95
CA LYS A 287 -5.69 8.51 -17.13
C LYS A 287 -4.20 8.64 -17.50
N ARG A 288 -3.83 9.72 -18.18
CA ARG A 288 -2.45 9.88 -18.70
C ARG A 288 -1.46 10.34 -17.65
N MET A 289 -1.86 11.18 -16.70
CA MET A 289 -1.00 11.63 -15.60
C MET A 289 -1.32 10.82 -14.35
N ASN A 290 -0.33 10.14 -13.75
CA ASN A 290 -0.57 9.20 -12.67
C ASN A 290 0.36 9.43 -11.47
N LEU A 291 -0.18 9.23 -10.27
CA LEU A 291 0.57 9.12 -9.03
C LEU A 291 0.16 7.84 -8.31
N ILE A 292 1.14 7.06 -7.87
CA ILE A 292 0.93 5.87 -7.06
C ILE A 292 1.46 6.08 -5.64
N GLY A 293 0.83 5.46 -4.63
CA GLY A 293 1.42 5.34 -3.31
C GLY A 293 2.08 3.98 -3.11
N GLN A 294 2.99 3.90 -2.15
CA GLN A 294 3.75 2.66 -1.89
C GLN A 294 4.13 2.56 -0.41
N LEU A 295 4.15 1.32 0.09
CA LEU A 295 4.74 1.00 1.38
C LEU A 295 6.20 0.63 1.14
N VAL A 296 7.13 1.41 1.68
CA VAL A 296 8.56 1.13 1.59
C VAL A 296 9.00 0.41 2.86
N GLU A 297 9.33 -0.87 2.70
CA GLU A 297 9.80 -1.71 3.80
C GLU A 297 11.33 -1.70 3.88
N LYS A 298 11.84 -1.59 5.11
CA LYS A 298 13.28 -1.58 5.41
C LYS A 298 13.57 -2.58 6.53
N GLU A 299 14.54 -3.46 6.28
CA GLU A 299 14.94 -4.55 7.20
C GLU A 299 15.58 -4.03 8.48
N SER A 300 16.31 -2.90 8.41
CA SER A 300 16.93 -2.23 9.56
C SER A 300 15.91 -1.49 10.46
N GLY A 301 14.62 -1.59 10.16
CA GLY A 301 13.61 -0.66 10.68
C GLY A 301 13.57 0.63 9.85
N GLY A 302 12.59 1.49 10.13
CA GLY A 302 12.43 2.73 9.37
C GLY A 302 11.38 2.70 8.26
N SER A 303 10.57 1.65 8.15
CA SER A 303 9.55 1.53 7.11
C SER A 303 8.57 2.70 7.14
N TYR A 304 8.17 3.18 5.96
CA TYR A 304 7.29 4.35 5.82
C TYR A 304 6.29 4.14 4.69
N LEU A 305 5.14 4.79 4.79
CA LEU A 305 4.07 4.72 3.79
C LEU A 305 3.99 6.06 3.06
N GLU A 306 4.19 6.00 1.76
CA GLU A 306 4.03 7.13 0.86
C GLU A 306 2.62 7.12 0.26
N LEU A 307 1.73 7.99 0.75
CA LEU A 307 0.33 8.05 0.29
C LEU A 307 0.22 8.52 -1.15
N ASN A 308 -0.79 8.01 -1.86
CA ASN A 308 -1.21 8.49 -3.18
C ASN A 308 -1.83 9.91 -3.17
N VAL A 309 -1.37 10.83 -2.31
CA VAL A 309 -1.83 12.22 -2.17
C VAL A 309 -0.62 13.15 -2.34
N LEU A 310 -0.80 14.29 -3.03
CA LEU A 310 0.25 15.30 -3.17
C LEU A 310 0.11 16.40 -2.12
N THR A 311 1.22 16.69 -1.44
CA THR A 311 1.34 17.91 -0.62
C THR A 311 1.42 19.17 -1.50
N ASP A 312 1.16 20.33 -0.92
CA ASP A 312 1.24 21.61 -1.65
C ASP A 312 2.67 21.91 -2.15
N ALA A 313 3.69 21.50 -1.39
CA ALA A 313 5.10 21.62 -1.78
C ALA A 313 5.43 20.75 -3.00
N GLU A 314 5.00 19.48 -2.99
CA GLU A 314 5.20 18.55 -4.12
C GLU A 314 4.42 19.00 -5.36
N ARG A 315 3.20 19.50 -5.17
CA ARG A 315 2.39 20.07 -6.26
C ARG A 315 3.07 21.28 -6.89
N THR A 316 3.71 22.11 -6.08
CA THR A 316 4.51 23.26 -6.56
C THR A 316 5.74 22.78 -7.34
N ALA A 317 6.46 21.78 -6.83
CA ALA A 317 7.60 21.18 -7.53
C ALA A 317 7.20 20.55 -8.88
N LEU A 318 6.07 19.83 -8.93
CA LEU A 318 5.52 19.26 -10.16
C LEU A 318 5.08 20.32 -11.18
N LYS A 319 4.54 21.46 -10.73
CA LYS A 319 4.22 22.58 -11.63
C LYS A 319 5.49 23.24 -12.16
N ALA A 320 6.55 23.29 -11.38
CA ALA A 320 7.82 23.94 -11.74
C ALA A 320 8.64 23.15 -12.78
N ILE A 321 8.44 21.83 -12.89
CA ILE A 321 9.22 21.00 -13.82
C ILE A 321 8.90 21.26 -15.29
N CYS A 322 7.65 21.64 -15.58
CA CYS A 322 7.23 21.99 -16.93
C CYS A 322 7.74 23.40 -17.26
N PRO A 323 8.56 23.60 -18.30
CA PRO A 323 9.11 24.91 -18.61
C PRO A 323 8.02 25.96 -18.84
N ALA A 324 8.24 27.20 -18.38
CA ALA A 324 7.30 28.29 -18.62
C ALA A 324 7.09 28.61 -20.12
N THR A 325 8.04 28.23 -20.97
CA THR A 325 7.98 28.35 -22.43
C THR A 325 7.20 27.22 -23.12
N ALA A 326 6.77 26.20 -22.37
CA ALA A 326 6.07 25.05 -22.93
C ALA A 326 4.70 25.47 -23.51
N PRO A 327 4.38 25.09 -24.77
CA PRO A 327 3.11 25.43 -25.42
C PRO A 327 1.85 25.07 -24.61
N LYS A 328 1.89 23.96 -23.86
CA LYS A 328 0.77 23.44 -23.07
C LYS A 328 0.96 23.55 -21.55
N LYS A 329 1.76 24.51 -21.06
CA LYS A 329 1.99 24.71 -19.61
C LYS A 329 0.71 24.84 -18.79
N ALA A 330 -0.29 25.57 -19.29
CA ALA A 330 -1.57 25.73 -18.60
C ALA A 330 -2.33 24.40 -18.43
N ASN A 331 -2.29 23.53 -19.44
CA ASN A 331 -2.91 22.20 -19.36
C ASN A 331 -2.19 21.31 -18.35
N TRP A 332 -0.86 21.41 -18.28
CA TRP A 332 -0.06 20.73 -17.26
C TRP A 332 -0.45 21.17 -15.86
N ASP A 333 -0.53 22.48 -15.62
CA ASP A 333 -0.86 23.02 -14.29
C ASP A 333 -2.28 22.67 -13.85
N ALA A 334 -3.22 22.63 -14.80
CA ALA A 334 -4.57 22.15 -14.54
C ALA A 334 -4.60 20.66 -14.17
N ALA A 335 -3.87 19.82 -14.92
CA ALA A 335 -3.75 18.40 -14.62
C ALA A 335 -3.10 18.13 -13.25
N VAL A 336 -2.01 18.84 -12.93
CA VAL A 336 -1.33 18.73 -11.62
C VAL A 336 -2.23 19.25 -10.49
N THR A 337 -3.09 20.23 -10.73
CA THR A 337 -4.05 20.70 -9.71
C THR A 337 -5.16 19.67 -9.45
N ALA A 338 -5.59 18.93 -10.47
CA ALA A 338 -6.61 17.90 -10.35
C ALA A 338 -6.09 16.55 -9.83
N LEU A 339 -4.78 16.31 -9.87
CA LEU A 339 -4.16 15.04 -9.47
C LEU A 339 -4.11 14.88 -7.94
N ALA A 340 -4.54 13.72 -7.44
CA ALA A 340 -4.24 13.23 -6.08
C ALA A 340 -4.53 14.27 -4.98
N THR A 341 -5.77 14.77 -4.94
CA THR A 341 -6.20 15.83 -4.00
C THR A 341 -6.59 15.30 -2.62
N SER A 342 -7.04 14.06 -2.54
CA SER A 342 -7.44 13.38 -1.30
C SER A 342 -7.08 11.90 -1.41
N ALA A 343 -6.95 11.21 -0.28
CA ALA A 343 -6.69 9.77 -0.29
C ALA A 343 -7.85 9.02 -0.96
N VAL A 344 -7.54 7.91 -1.64
CA VAL A 344 -8.57 7.07 -2.24
C VAL A 344 -9.29 6.34 -1.10
N ILE A 345 -10.57 6.64 -0.92
CA ILE A 345 -11.41 5.93 0.04
C ILE A 345 -11.93 4.65 -0.64
N PRO A 346 -11.64 3.46 -0.08
CA PRO A 346 -12.31 2.20 -0.31
C PRO A 346 -13.82 2.43 -0.40
N SER A 347 -14.37 2.54 -1.59
CA SER A 347 -15.76 2.95 -1.70
C SER A 347 -16.64 1.90 -1.02
N VAL A 348 -17.31 2.29 0.08
CA VAL A 348 -18.61 1.75 0.41
C VAL A 348 -19.51 2.27 -0.69
N ARG A 349 -19.72 1.50 -1.76
CA ARG A 349 -20.76 1.86 -2.73
C ARG A 349 -22.10 1.76 -2.01
N ASN A 350 -22.57 2.87 -1.44
CA ASN A 350 -23.99 3.18 -1.44
C ASN A 350 -24.39 3.54 -2.88
N SER A 351 -24.16 2.64 -3.83
CA SER A 351 -24.66 2.87 -5.18
C SER A 351 -26.10 2.40 -5.21
N THR A 352 -27.01 3.36 -5.42
CA THR A 352 -28.31 3.15 -6.07
C THR A 352 -28.18 2.56 -7.48
N ALA A 353 -26.96 2.29 -7.98
CA ALA A 353 -26.69 1.64 -9.24
C ALA A 353 -26.94 0.12 -9.13
N PRO A 354 -27.77 -0.47 -10.01
CA PRO A 354 -28.14 -1.88 -9.95
C PRO A 354 -26.94 -2.78 -10.26
N PHE A 355 -26.46 -3.52 -9.26
CA PHE A 355 -25.47 -4.58 -9.43
C PHE A 355 -26.07 -5.83 -10.08
N GLU A 356 -25.24 -6.60 -10.76
CA GLU A 356 -25.61 -7.86 -11.42
C GLU A 356 -25.26 -9.02 -10.47
N VAL A 357 -26.04 -9.22 -9.40
CA VAL A 357 -25.91 -10.43 -8.59
C VAL A 357 -26.55 -11.58 -9.38
N GLU A 358 -25.84 -12.71 -9.48
CA GLU A 358 -26.46 -13.94 -9.98
C GLU A 358 -27.64 -14.29 -9.07
N CYS A 359 -28.83 -13.88 -9.52
CA CYS A 359 -30.11 -13.91 -8.81
C CYS A 359 -30.66 -15.32 -8.55
N LYS A 360 -29.82 -16.32 -8.24
CA LYS A 360 -30.30 -17.62 -7.77
C LYS A 360 -30.97 -17.48 -6.41
N SER A 361 -30.37 -16.73 -5.48
CA SER A 361 -30.89 -16.57 -4.12
C SER A 361 -32.22 -15.81 -4.08
N TYR A 362 -32.34 -14.68 -4.78
CA TYR A 362 -33.56 -13.86 -4.76
C TYR A 362 -34.70 -14.40 -5.64
N PHE A 363 -34.40 -15.01 -6.80
CA PHE A 363 -35.43 -15.67 -7.60
C PHE A 363 -35.96 -16.93 -6.90
N ASN A 364 -35.12 -17.63 -6.14
CA ASN A 364 -35.57 -18.72 -5.25
C ASN A 364 -36.28 -18.19 -4.00
N TYR A 365 -36.07 -16.92 -3.60
CA TYR A 365 -36.83 -16.30 -2.52
C TYR A 365 -38.26 -15.94 -2.97
N ILE A 366 -38.42 -15.38 -4.18
CA ILE A 366 -39.73 -15.04 -4.75
C ILE A 366 -40.49 -16.29 -5.26
N PHE A 367 -39.79 -17.22 -5.91
CA PHE A 367 -40.33 -18.48 -6.44
C PHE A 367 -39.59 -19.67 -5.81
N PRO A 368 -39.93 -20.06 -4.58
CA PRO A 368 -39.19 -21.07 -3.81
C PRO A 368 -39.34 -22.48 -4.39
N SER A 369 -40.48 -22.79 -5.00
CA SER A 369 -40.73 -24.11 -5.59
C SER A 369 -40.28 -24.17 -7.06
N LYS A 370 -39.68 -25.29 -7.47
CA LYS A 370 -39.33 -25.55 -8.88
C LYS A 370 -40.57 -25.47 -9.79
N LYS A 371 -41.72 -25.92 -9.27
CA LYS A 371 -43.01 -25.92 -9.97
C LYS A 371 -43.54 -24.51 -10.24
N ALA A 372 -43.40 -23.57 -9.29
CA ALA A 372 -43.77 -22.17 -9.48
C ALA A 372 -42.84 -21.49 -10.50
N ARG A 373 -41.53 -21.80 -10.45
CA ARG A 373 -40.55 -21.32 -11.45
C ARG A 373 -40.90 -21.80 -12.85
N ASP A 374 -41.23 -23.08 -13.02
CA ASP A 374 -41.56 -23.67 -14.31
C ASP A 374 -42.91 -23.16 -14.86
N LYS A 375 -43.94 -23.00 -14.01
CA LYS A 375 -45.23 -22.41 -14.40
C LYS A 375 -45.12 -20.94 -14.80
N TRP A 376 -44.34 -20.16 -14.06
CA TRP A 376 -44.12 -18.75 -14.39
C TRP A 376 -43.38 -18.65 -15.74
N LEU A 377 -42.37 -19.49 -15.97
CA LEU A 377 -41.66 -19.57 -17.26
C LEU A 377 -42.57 -19.97 -18.43
N ASP A 378 -43.54 -20.87 -18.22
CA ASP A 378 -44.54 -21.28 -19.20
C ASP A 378 -45.53 -20.15 -19.55
N LEU A 379 -45.92 -19.34 -18.56
CA LEU A 379 -46.86 -18.23 -18.70
C LEU A 379 -46.31 -17.11 -19.61
N ILE A 380 -45.06 -16.70 -19.38
CA ILE A 380 -44.40 -15.68 -20.22
C ILE A 380 -44.01 -16.20 -21.61
N THR A 381 -43.77 -17.51 -21.78
CA THR A 381 -43.47 -18.08 -23.11
C THR A 381 -44.72 -18.38 -23.94
N THR A 382 -45.88 -18.59 -23.32
CA THR A 382 -47.09 -19.03 -24.02
C THR A 382 -48.10 -17.90 -24.28
N ASN A 383 -48.20 -16.89 -23.41
CA ASN A 383 -49.32 -15.90 -23.44
C ASN A 383 -48.92 -14.44 -23.75
N ALA A 384 -47.67 -14.17 -24.13
CA ALA A 384 -47.25 -12.80 -24.47
C ALA A 384 -47.68 -12.43 -25.91
N VAL A 385 -48.70 -11.56 -26.06
CA VAL A 385 -49.13 -11.03 -27.36
C VAL A 385 -48.68 -9.57 -27.50
N PRO A 386 -48.01 -9.18 -28.61
CA PRO A 386 -47.63 -7.79 -28.84
C PRO A 386 -48.86 -6.94 -29.18
N VAL A 387 -49.04 -5.82 -28.47
CA VAL A 387 -50.06 -4.81 -28.76
C VAL A 387 -49.35 -3.54 -29.22
N MET A 388 -49.64 -3.11 -30.45
CA MET A 388 -49.03 -1.93 -31.06
C MET A 388 -49.83 -0.68 -30.69
N ALA A 389 -49.20 0.28 -30.01
CA ALA A 389 -49.69 1.65 -29.87
C ALA A 389 -48.73 2.60 -30.61
N SER A 390 -49.19 3.80 -30.97
CA SER A 390 -48.55 4.67 -31.99
C SER A 390 -47.07 4.99 -31.77
N ASP A 391 -46.54 4.82 -30.56
CA ASP A 391 -45.17 5.20 -30.21
C ASP A 391 -44.40 4.14 -29.39
N TYR A 392 -44.99 2.97 -29.10
CA TYR A 392 -44.42 1.90 -28.25
C TYR A 392 -44.91 0.49 -28.61
N VAL A 393 -44.10 -0.55 -28.31
CA VAL A 393 -44.52 -1.97 -28.38
C VAL A 393 -44.82 -2.45 -26.96
N HIS A 394 -46.08 -2.75 -26.66
CA HIS A 394 -46.49 -3.37 -25.40
C HIS A 394 -46.56 -4.90 -25.56
N TYR A 395 -46.27 -5.63 -24.48
CA TYR A 395 -46.60 -7.06 -24.38
C TYR A 395 -47.71 -7.21 -23.35
N ALA A 396 -48.89 -7.66 -23.79
CA ALA A 396 -50.00 -7.97 -22.90
C ALA A 396 -49.99 -9.48 -22.60
N VAL A 397 -50.10 -9.83 -21.33
CA VAL A 397 -50.37 -11.21 -20.89
C VAL A 397 -51.84 -11.26 -20.47
N THR A 398 -52.68 -11.87 -21.30
CA THR A 398 -54.11 -12.01 -21.01
C THR A 398 -54.39 -13.31 -20.26
N SER A 399 -55.11 -13.21 -19.14
CA SER A 399 -55.78 -14.35 -18.50
C SER A 399 -57.28 -14.10 -18.46
N SER A 400 -58.09 -15.14 -18.26
CA SER A 400 -59.55 -15.04 -18.19
C SER A 400 -60.08 -14.17 -17.03
N ASN A 401 -59.21 -13.75 -16.10
CA ASN A 401 -59.60 -13.04 -14.86
C ASN A 401 -58.98 -11.63 -14.72
N GLY A 402 -58.35 -11.07 -15.76
CA GLY A 402 -57.84 -9.68 -15.73
C GLY A 402 -56.65 -9.43 -16.66
N VAL A 403 -56.43 -8.16 -17.03
CA VAL A 403 -55.37 -7.69 -17.94
C VAL A 403 -54.28 -6.98 -17.13
N GLY A 404 -53.03 -7.47 -17.23
CA GLY A 404 -51.84 -6.76 -16.74
C GLY A 404 -51.06 -6.14 -17.90
N TYR A 405 -50.56 -4.92 -17.74
CA TYR A 405 -49.81 -4.18 -18.77
C TYR A 405 -48.31 -4.11 -18.43
N VAL A 406 -47.47 -4.27 -19.45
CA VAL A 406 -46.01 -4.10 -19.37
C VAL A 406 -45.63 -2.83 -20.13
N ASP A 407 -45.08 -1.83 -19.44
CA ASP A 407 -44.64 -0.57 -20.05
C ASP A 407 -43.14 -0.60 -20.39
N ALA A 408 -42.78 -0.21 -21.62
CA ALA A 408 -41.40 -0.04 -22.05
C ALA A 408 -41.00 1.44 -22.00
N VAL A 409 -39.92 1.77 -21.29
CA VAL A 409 -39.47 3.16 -21.09
C VAL A 409 -38.73 3.72 -22.32
N THR A 410 -39.28 4.82 -22.81
CA THR A 410 -38.74 5.94 -23.63
C THR A 410 -37.29 5.87 -24.11
N THR A 411 -37.07 5.40 -25.34
CA THR A 411 -36.06 5.97 -26.27
C THR A 411 -36.49 5.73 -27.72
N PRO A 412 -36.31 6.68 -28.65
CA PRO A 412 -36.88 6.59 -29.99
C PRO A 412 -36.06 5.61 -30.84
N VAL A 413 -36.70 4.59 -31.40
CA VAL A 413 -36.07 3.72 -32.40
C VAL A 413 -37.00 3.51 -33.59
N ALA A 414 -36.42 3.75 -34.76
CA ALA A 414 -36.98 3.58 -36.08
C ALA A 414 -37.68 2.23 -36.32
N THR A 415 -38.67 2.31 -37.21
CA THR A 415 -39.53 1.26 -37.78
C THR A 415 -38.84 -0.10 -37.95
N ILE A 416 -39.38 -1.14 -37.30
CA ILE A 416 -39.00 -2.55 -37.55
C ILE A 416 -40.24 -3.27 -38.09
N GLU A 417 -40.24 -3.61 -39.38
CA GLU A 417 -41.15 -4.62 -39.95
C GLU A 417 -40.73 -6.01 -39.48
N ILE A 418 -41.65 -6.78 -38.90
CA ILE A 418 -41.42 -8.17 -38.50
C ILE A 418 -42.23 -9.08 -39.41
N ALA A 419 -41.55 -9.72 -40.37
CA ALA A 419 -42.08 -10.86 -41.09
C ALA A 419 -42.09 -12.10 -40.17
N THR A 420 -43.21 -12.81 -40.22
CA THR A 420 -43.52 -14.01 -39.45
C THR A 420 -42.46 -15.12 -39.61
N ASN A 421 -42.14 -15.76 -38.48
CA ASN A 421 -41.37 -17.00 -38.34
C ASN A 421 -39.85 -16.95 -38.58
N LYS A 422 -39.07 -16.61 -37.54
CA LYS A 422 -37.80 -17.29 -37.13
C LYS A 422 -37.11 -16.57 -35.94
N TRP A 423 -37.18 -17.15 -34.74
CA TRP A 423 -36.45 -16.71 -33.54
C TRP A 423 -34.95 -17.11 -33.54
N LYS A 424 -34.27 -17.13 -34.69
CA LYS A 424 -32.92 -17.74 -34.80
C LYS A 424 -31.76 -16.83 -35.23
N SER A 425 -31.95 -15.52 -35.34
CA SER A 425 -30.82 -14.63 -35.68
C SER A 425 -30.97 -13.22 -35.13
N LEU A 426 -30.64 -13.02 -33.85
CA LEU A 426 -30.35 -11.70 -33.28
C LEU A 426 -29.18 -11.87 -32.31
N TYR A 427 -27.97 -11.99 -32.87
CA TYR A 427 -26.73 -11.90 -32.11
C TYR A 427 -25.97 -10.65 -32.58
N GLN A 428 -26.03 -9.58 -31.78
CA GLN A 428 -25.10 -8.45 -31.83
C GLN A 428 -24.71 -8.12 -30.37
N PRO A 429 -23.42 -8.15 -30.00
CA PRO A 429 -22.96 -7.98 -28.61
C PRO A 429 -23.26 -6.61 -27.98
N SER A 430 -23.67 -5.61 -28.77
CA SER A 430 -23.65 -4.20 -28.38
C SER A 430 -25.00 -3.59 -27.99
N LYS A 431 -26.11 -4.36 -27.98
CA LYS A 431 -27.43 -3.85 -27.60
C LYS A 431 -28.18 -4.83 -26.70
N GLN A 432 -27.93 -4.75 -25.39
CA GLN A 432 -28.80 -5.36 -24.39
C GLN A 432 -30.21 -4.76 -24.50
N ARG A 433 -31.23 -5.59 -24.73
CA ARG A 433 -32.63 -5.14 -24.74
C ARG A 433 -33.23 -5.43 -23.36
N ALA A 434 -33.50 -4.38 -22.59
CA ALA A 434 -34.14 -4.46 -21.29
C ALA A 434 -35.67 -4.42 -21.46
N ALA A 435 -36.40 -5.32 -20.80
CA ALA A 435 -37.84 -5.18 -20.60
C ALA A 435 -38.11 -4.91 -19.12
N LYS A 436 -38.82 -3.83 -18.81
CA LYS A 436 -39.28 -3.51 -17.45
C LYS A 436 -40.65 -4.14 -17.23
N LEU A 437 -40.78 -5.01 -16.24
CA LEU A 437 -42.03 -5.67 -15.89
C LEU A 437 -42.69 -4.97 -14.70
N TYR A 438 -43.95 -4.55 -14.89
CA TYR A 438 -44.78 -3.93 -13.87
C TYR A 438 -45.82 -4.95 -13.40
N TYR A 439 -45.88 -5.23 -12.10
CA TYR A 439 -46.96 -6.05 -11.54
C TYR A 439 -47.49 -5.43 -10.25
N ASP A 440 -48.81 -5.40 -10.14
CA ASP A 440 -49.50 -5.46 -8.86
C ASP A 440 -49.48 -6.94 -8.41
N LEU A 441 -48.93 -7.21 -7.23
CA LEU A 441 -48.82 -8.56 -6.65
C LEU A 441 -50.19 -9.26 -6.55
N SER A 442 -51.27 -8.49 -6.40
CA SER A 442 -52.63 -9.05 -6.38
C SER A 442 -53.07 -9.59 -7.75
N GLY A 443 -52.57 -9.02 -8.84
CA GLY A 443 -52.81 -9.50 -10.21
C GLY A 443 -51.93 -10.69 -10.61
N LEU A 444 -50.71 -10.78 -10.08
CA LEU A 444 -49.78 -11.90 -10.35
C LEU A 444 -50.29 -13.22 -9.75
N ALA A 445 -50.85 -13.16 -8.54
CA ALA A 445 -51.45 -14.31 -7.86
C ALA A 445 -52.66 -14.89 -8.62
N ALA A 446 -53.42 -14.04 -9.31
CA ALA A 446 -54.54 -14.45 -10.15
C ALA A 446 -54.09 -15.13 -11.47
N LEU A 447 -52.90 -14.83 -11.97
CA LEU A 447 -52.36 -15.37 -13.22
C LEU A 447 -51.73 -16.77 -13.07
N ILE A 448 -51.13 -17.08 -11.92
CA ILE A 448 -50.39 -18.33 -11.67
C ILE A 448 -51.32 -19.44 -11.12
N GLY A 449 -52.49 -19.08 -10.61
CA GLY A 449 -53.55 -20.03 -10.20
C GLY A 449 -53.26 -20.83 -8.93
N ASP A 450 -52.22 -20.46 -8.16
CA ASP A 450 -51.85 -21.11 -6.89
C ASP A 450 -51.57 -20.01 -5.83
N TRP A 451 -52.63 -19.55 -5.15
CA TRP A 451 -52.51 -18.59 -4.03
C TRP A 451 -51.75 -19.17 -2.84
N ASP A 452 -51.77 -20.49 -2.64
CA ASP A 452 -51.19 -21.17 -1.47
C ASP A 452 -49.66 -21.31 -1.47
N GLU A 453 -48.98 -21.08 -2.61
CA GLU A 453 -47.50 -21.08 -2.68
C GLU A 453 -46.90 -19.67 -2.54
N LEU A 454 -47.66 -18.61 -2.84
CA LEU A 454 -47.23 -17.21 -2.78
C LEU A 454 -47.66 -16.48 -1.49
N SER A 455 -48.72 -16.94 -0.82
CA SER A 455 -49.31 -16.31 0.38
C SER A 455 -48.58 -16.61 1.70
N GLY A 456 -47.48 -17.35 1.68
CA GLY A 456 -46.69 -17.66 2.88
C GLY A 456 -45.95 -16.46 3.49
N TYR A 457 -45.93 -15.30 2.81
CA TYR A 457 -45.16 -14.12 3.22
C TYR A 457 -46.06 -12.88 3.31
N ASP A 458 -46.62 -12.65 4.50
CA ASP A 458 -47.52 -11.53 4.82
C ASP A 458 -46.78 -10.18 5.04
N HIS A 459 -45.55 -10.06 4.55
CA HIS A 459 -44.72 -8.86 4.71
C HIS A 459 -44.89 -7.79 3.61
N ILE A 460 -45.90 -7.93 2.74
CA ILE A 460 -46.14 -6.99 1.64
C ILE A 460 -47.54 -6.37 1.74
N THR A 461 -47.89 -5.86 2.92
CA THR A 461 -49.12 -5.06 3.14
C THR A 461 -48.89 -3.55 3.03
N GLY A 462 -47.75 -3.12 2.50
CA GLY A 462 -47.54 -1.77 1.99
C GLY A 462 -47.11 -1.85 0.53
N ALA A 463 -47.70 -1.02 -0.34
CA ALA A 463 -47.36 -0.94 -1.75
C ALA A 463 -45.84 -0.74 -1.96
N LYS A 464 -45.10 -1.85 -2.09
CA LYS A 464 -43.71 -1.87 -2.52
C LYS A 464 -43.70 -2.51 -3.90
N VAL A 465 -43.56 -1.66 -4.91
CA VAL A 465 -43.31 -2.06 -6.29
C VAL A 465 -41.87 -2.58 -6.33
N ALA A 466 -41.69 -3.90 -6.44
CA ALA A 466 -40.39 -4.49 -6.72
C ALA A 466 -40.12 -4.42 -8.22
N TRP A 467 -38.98 -3.85 -8.61
CA TRP A 467 -38.58 -3.75 -10.02
C TRP A 467 -37.70 -4.95 -10.36
N VAL A 468 -38.04 -5.69 -11.41
CA VAL A 468 -37.19 -6.77 -11.92
C VAL A 468 -36.92 -6.52 -13.39
N ASP A 469 -35.68 -6.18 -13.74
CA ASP A 469 -35.23 -6.13 -15.12
C ASP A 469 -34.86 -7.54 -15.57
N ALA A 470 -35.50 -8.04 -16.63
CA ALA A 470 -35.19 -9.35 -17.20
C ALA A 470 -34.45 -9.19 -18.53
N TYR A 471 -33.36 -9.93 -18.70
CA TYR A 471 -32.56 -9.94 -19.92
C TYR A 471 -32.35 -11.36 -20.44
N TYR A 472 -32.39 -11.54 -21.76
CA TYR A 472 -32.15 -12.82 -22.40
C TYR A 472 -30.74 -12.85 -23.00
N VAL A 473 -29.86 -13.71 -22.48
CA VAL A 473 -28.50 -13.89 -22.99
C VAL A 473 -28.22 -15.38 -23.10
N THR A 474 -27.81 -15.84 -24.30
CA THR A 474 -27.34 -17.23 -24.53
C THR A 474 -28.29 -18.32 -24.03
N GLY A 475 -29.58 -18.27 -24.40
CA GLY A 475 -30.51 -19.36 -24.09
C GLY A 475 -31.09 -19.36 -22.67
N CYS A 476 -30.67 -18.42 -21.81
CA CYS A 476 -31.08 -18.32 -20.42
C CYS A 476 -31.65 -16.94 -20.11
N PHE A 477 -32.73 -16.88 -19.32
CA PHE A 477 -33.21 -15.64 -18.72
C PHE A 477 -32.36 -15.29 -17.50
N LYS A 478 -31.81 -14.07 -17.47
CA LYS A 478 -31.12 -13.47 -16.33
C LYS A 478 -31.99 -12.35 -15.74
N TRP A 479 -32.03 -12.25 -14.42
CA TRP A 479 -32.88 -11.30 -13.68
C TRP A 479 -32.00 -10.28 -12.95
N LYS A 480 -32.47 -9.04 -12.85
CA LYS A 480 -31.88 -7.95 -12.07
C LYS A 480 -32.98 -7.41 -11.16
N VAL A 481 -32.87 -7.58 -9.85
CA VAL A 481 -33.85 -7.01 -8.91
C VAL A 481 -33.35 -5.62 -8.47
N GLN A 482 -34.16 -4.59 -8.68
CA GLN A 482 -33.92 -3.23 -8.17
C GLN A 482 -34.62 -3.08 -6.81
N ASP A 483 -34.24 -3.90 -5.83
CA ASP A 483 -34.53 -3.60 -4.44
C ASP A 483 -33.33 -2.83 -3.90
N SER A 484 -33.57 -1.64 -3.35
CA SER A 484 -32.59 -0.83 -2.65
C SER A 484 -32.23 -1.48 -1.31
N MET A 485 -31.51 -2.60 -1.36
CA MET A 485 -30.66 -3.01 -0.26
C MET A 485 -29.31 -2.31 -0.45
N PRO A 486 -28.77 -1.61 0.55
CA PRO A 486 -27.37 -1.20 0.55
C PRO A 486 -26.54 -2.47 0.70
N ALA A 487 -26.40 -3.25 -0.39
CA ALA A 487 -25.32 -4.21 -0.47
C ALA A 487 -24.06 -3.35 -0.62
N THR A 488 -23.37 -3.15 0.49
CA THR A 488 -22.01 -2.60 0.57
C THR A 488 -21.18 -3.38 -0.44
N THR A 489 -21.07 -2.85 -1.66
CA THR A 489 -20.25 -3.49 -2.68
C THR A 489 -18.86 -2.94 -2.46
N TYR A 490 -18.06 -3.71 -1.72
CA TYR A 490 -16.65 -3.43 -1.56
C TYR A 490 -15.98 -3.67 -2.92
N MET A 491 -15.45 -2.62 -3.53
CA MET A 491 -14.61 -2.80 -4.72
C MET A 491 -13.38 -3.65 -4.32
N PRO A 492 -12.95 -4.59 -5.16
CA PRO A 492 -11.68 -5.29 -4.96
C PRO A 492 -10.57 -4.26 -4.81
N GLN A 493 -9.78 -4.41 -3.77
CA GLN A 493 -8.73 -3.49 -3.40
C GLN A 493 -7.41 -4.21 -3.32
N ASP A 494 -6.35 -3.48 -3.63
CA ASP A 494 -5.01 -4.03 -3.59
C ASP A 494 -4.53 -4.06 -2.13
N HIS A 495 -4.71 -2.96 -1.37
CA HIS A 495 -4.30 -2.87 0.04
C HIS A 495 -5.13 -1.85 0.85
N TYR A 496 -5.17 -2.01 2.18
CA TYR A 496 -5.87 -1.07 3.09
C TYR A 496 -4.92 -0.41 4.09
N ALA A 497 -5.18 0.85 4.44
CA ALA A 497 -4.59 1.52 5.60
C ALA A 497 -5.68 2.24 6.41
N LEU A 498 -5.60 2.17 7.74
CA LEU A 498 -6.50 2.88 8.63
C LEU A 498 -5.80 4.12 9.19
N VAL A 499 -6.43 5.29 9.08
CA VAL A 499 -5.83 6.59 9.41
C VAL A 499 -6.69 7.31 10.44
N ALA A 500 -6.08 7.84 11.49
CA ALA A 500 -6.75 8.70 12.46
C ALA A 500 -6.37 10.17 12.21
N ASN A 501 -7.03 10.84 11.24
CA ASN A 501 -6.66 12.19 10.79
C ASN A 501 -6.77 13.30 11.86
N GLY A 502 -7.41 13.01 13.01
CA GLY A 502 -7.54 13.93 14.14
C GLY A 502 -8.88 14.65 14.22
N SER A 503 -9.80 14.38 13.30
CA SER A 503 -11.13 14.98 13.32
C SER A 503 -11.97 14.51 14.52
N GLY A 504 -11.68 13.37 15.14
CA GLY A 504 -12.33 12.91 16.36
C GLY A 504 -11.53 11.89 17.17
N SER A 505 -12.05 11.53 18.36
CA SER A 505 -11.52 10.47 19.23
C SER A 505 -12.65 9.61 19.80
N GLY A 506 -12.33 8.40 20.27
CA GLY A 506 -13.32 7.50 20.88
C GLY A 506 -13.23 6.07 20.37
N TRP A 507 -14.35 5.35 20.48
CA TRP A 507 -14.44 3.93 20.14
C TRP A 507 -14.68 3.71 18.65
N VAL A 508 -13.96 2.76 18.08
CA VAL A 508 -14.08 2.34 16.69
C VAL A 508 -14.23 0.83 16.65
N THR A 509 -15.16 0.37 15.82
CA THR A 509 -15.38 -1.05 15.55
C THR A 509 -15.12 -1.31 14.08
N LEU A 510 -14.16 -2.18 13.81
CA LEU A 510 -13.77 -2.64 12.48
C LEU A 510 -14.33 -4.04 12.23
N ILE A 511 -14.65 -4.36 10.99
CA ILE A 511 -15.07 -5.70 10.59
C ILE A 511 -14.26 -6.19 9.39
N GLU A 512 -13.79 -7.43 9.50
CA GLU A 512 -12.93 -8.11 8.55
C GLU A 512 -13.68 -9.28 7.89
N ASN A 513 -13.39 -9.53 6.61
CA ASN A 513 -13.95 -10.63 5.80
C ASN A 513 -15.49 -10.59 5.62
N ASP A 514 -16.10 -9.41 5.68
CA ASP A 514 -17.54 -9.21 5.56
C ASP A 514 -18.03 -8.85 4.14
N ASN A 515 -17.15 -8.88 3.13
CA ASN A 515 -17.57 -8.63 1.77
C ASN A 515 -18.49 -9.76 1.24
N PRO A 516 -19.71 -9.45 0.75
CA PRO A 516 -20.59 -10.44 0.12
C PRO A 516 -20.06 -10.99 -1.21
N ASP A 517 -19.09 -10.31 -1.85
CA ASP A 517 -18.48 -10.77 -3.10
C ASP A 517 -17.49 -11.92 -2.84
N GLU A 518 -17.86 -13.12 -3.26
CA GLU A 518 -17.05 -14.34 -3.12
C GLU A 518 -15.77 -14.32 -3.97
N SER A 519 -15.67 -13.42 -4.97
CA SER A 519 -14.44 -13.23 -5.75
C SER A 519 -13.36 -12.48 -4.97
N VAL A 520 -13.76 -11.71 -3.95
CA VAL A 520 -12.85 -10.93 -3.09
C VAL A 520 -12.56 -11.66 -1.79
N VAL A 521 -13.58 -12.28 -1.17
CA VAL A 521 -13.43 -12.99 0.11
C VAL A 521 -13.98 -14.39 0.01
N ASN A 522 -13.12 -15.39 0.22
CA ASN A 522 -13.51 -16.80 0.24
C ASN A 522 -14.68 -17.03 1.25
N PRO A 523 -15.78 -17.70 0.84
CA PRO A 523 -16.93 -18.00 1.71
C PRO A 523 -16.57 -18.75 3.00
N GLY A 524 -15.51 -19.57 2.96
CA GLY A 524 -15.01 -20.33 4.10
C GLY A 524 -14.35 -19.49 5.20
N LEU A 525 -13.93 -18.25 4.90
CA LEU A 525 -13.27 -17.39 5.89
C LEU A 525 -14.25 -16.95 6.99
N PRO A 526 -13.84 -17.00 8.27
CA PRO A 526 -14.64 -16.45 9.36
C PRO A 526 -14.69 -14.92 9.27
N VAL A 527 -15.84 -14.35 9.62
CA VAL A 527 -15.99 -12.90 9.85
C VAL A 527 -15.50 -12.59 11.25
N SER A 528 -14.70 -11.54 11.38
CA SER A 528 -14.11 -11.09 12.65
C SER A 528 -14.37 -9.61 12.86
N MET A 529 -14.72 -9.23 14.10
CA MET A 529 -14.94 -7.84 14.49
C MET A 529 -13.89 -7.44 15.51
N HIS A 530 -13.25 -6.29 15.27
CA HIS A 530 -12.17 -5.76 16.10
C HIS A 530 -12.63 -4.44 16.73
N VAL A 531 -12.44 -4.28 18.03
CA VAL A 531 -12.74 -3.01 18.74
C VAL A 531 -11.42 -2.36 19.13
N ILE A 532 -11.28 -1.09 18.75
CA ILE A 532 -10.12 -0.27 19.07
C ILE A 532 -10.59 1.06 19.66
N ARG A 533 -9.68 1.77 20.32
CA ARG A 533 -9.95 3.10 20.86
C ARG A 533 -8.94 4.13 20.36
N VAL A 534 -9.42 5.21 19.76
CA VAL A 534 -8.60 6.37 19.39
C VAL A 534 -8.47 7.28 20.60
N LYS A 535 -7.25 7.46 21.09
CA LYS A 535 -6.93 8.38 22.19
C LYS A 535 -6.68 9.79 21.64
N PRO A 536 -7.10 10.85 22.36
CA PRO A 536 -6.83 12.24 22.00
C PRO A 536 -5.38 12.64 22.32
N GLU A 537 -4.42 11.82 21.89
CA GLU A 537 -2.99 12.04 22.03
C GLU A 537 -2.36 11.96 20.64
N LEU A 538 -1.39 12.84 20.36
CA LEU A 538 -0.67 12.83 19.08
C LEU A 538 0.32 11.66 19.00
N TYR A 539 0.35 11.02 17.84
CA TYR A 539 1.30 9.97 17.51
C TYR A 539 2.60 10.57 16.98
N LEU A 540 3.70 10.37 17.71
CA LEU A 540 5.02 10.76 17.24
C LEU A 540 5.73 9.56 16.61
N ASP A 541 6.12 9.70 15.36
CA ASP A 541 7.01 8.77 14.66
C ASP A 541 8.35 9.46 14.35
N GLY A 542 9.25 8.81 13.63
CA GLY A 542 10.54 9.35 13.21
C GLY A 542 10.51 10.02 11.83
N ILE A 543 11.71 10.38 11.36
CA ILE A 543 11.96 10.94 10.04
C ILE A 543 12.57 9.84 9.16
N ALA A 544 12.15 9.78 7.90
CA ALA A 544 12.78 8.95 6.87
C ALA A 544 13.63 9.82 5.93
N VAL A 545 14.78 9.29 5.53
CA VAL A 545 15.71 9.90 4.58
C VAL A 545 15.52 9.25 3.22
N LEU A 546 15.10 10.04 2.24
CA LEU A 546 14.84 9.61 0.87
C LEU A 546 15.91 10.20 -0.05
N THR A 547 16.72 9.34 -0.62
CA THR A 547 17.68 9.68 -1.69
C THR A 547 17.00 9.60 -3.05
N ASP A 548 17.54 10.32 -4.02
CA ASP A 548 17.06 10.26 -5.41
C ASP A 548 17.25 8.84 -5.98
N PRO A 549 16.16 8.10 -6.27
CA PRO A 549 16.29 6.72 -6.74
C PRO A 549 16.83 6.67 -8.17
N LEU A 550 16.67 7.74 -8.94
CA LEU A 550 16.92 7.77 -10.39
C LEU A 550 18.30 8.33 -10.73
N ASN A 551 18.90 9.12 -9.83
CA ASN A 551 20.21 9.74 -10.03
C ASN A 551 21.13 9.55 -8.82
N LYS A 552 22.14 8.69 -8.97
CA LYS A 552 23.15 8.42 -7.92
C LYS A 552 24.06 9.61 -7.61
N LEU A 553 24.14 10.60 -8.50
CA LEU A 553 24.93 11.82 -8.32
C LEU A 553 24.12 12.99 -7.74
N SER A 554 22.84 12.77 -7.44
CA SER A 554 21.91 13.83 -7.04
C SER A 554 22.34 14.49 -5.72
N GLU A 555 22.39 15.83 -5.74
CA GLU A 555 22.51 16.64 -4.53
C GLU A 555 21.23 16.62 -3.69
N ARG A 556 20.11 16.19 -4.31
CA ARG A 556 18.78 16.21 -3.71
C ARG A 556 18.62 15.10 -2.69
N LEU A 557 18.11 15.47 -1.53
CA LEU A 557 17.72 14.58 -0.45
C LEU A 557 16.40 15.08 0.13
N THR A 558 15.47 14.18 0.44
CA THR A 558 14.21 14.55 1.10
C THR A 558 14.18 13.93 2.49
N LEU A 559 13.92 14.76 3.50
CA LEU A 559 13.54 14.30 4.83
C LEU A 559 12.02 14.27 4.90
N LEU A 560 11.45 13.10 5.15
CA LEU A 560 10.01 12.87 5.19
C LEU A 560 9.59 12.48 6.60
N TYR A 561 8.59 13.14 7.18
CA TYR A 561 7.95 12.65 8.38
C TYR A 561 7.23 11.33 8.06
N ARG A 562 7.58 10.23 8.76
CA ARG A 562 7.12 8.88 8.39
C ARG A 562 5.60 8.71 8.45
N THR A 563 4.95 9.50 9.30
CA THR A 563 3.50 9.45 9.47
C THR A 563 2.80 10.12 8.28
N PRO A 564 2.03 9.37 7.49
CA PRO A 564 1.37 9.92 6.32
C PRO A 564 0.08 10.65 6.71
N LEU A 565 0.14 11.99 6.73
CA LEU A 565 -1.03 12.84 7.04
C LEU A 565 -1.90 13.19 5.83
N GLY A 566 -1.42 12.93 4.60
CA GLY A 566 -2.19 13.15 3.39
C GLY A 566 -2.72 14.57 3.26
N ASP A 567 -4.02 14.70 3.00
CA ASP A 567 -4.75 15.97 2.89
C ASP A 567 -4.97 16.67 4.24
N ALA A 568 -4.91 15.93 5.36
CA ALA A 568 -4.97 16.51 6.71
C ALA A 568 -3.66 17.19 7.15
N ALA A 569 -2.58 17.10 6.36
CA ALA A 569 -1.29 17.71 6.72
C ALA A 569 -1.40 19.21 7.06
N ASN A 570 -2.25 19.95 6.35
CA ASN A 570 -2.47 21.38 6.55
C ASN A 570 -3.18 21.73 7.87
N ASP A 571 -3.75 20.74 8.56
CA ASP A 571 -4.34 20.90 9.90
C ASP A 571 -3.31 20.85 11.03
N TYR A 572 -2.06 20.59 10.69
CA TYR A 572 -0.94 20.51 11.62
C TYR A 572 0.16 21.52 11.28
N GLU A 573 0.80 22.04 12.32
CA GLU A 573 1.97 22.91 12.24
C GLU A 573 3.22 22.15 12.66
N PHE A 574 4.30 22.32 11.90
CA PHE A 574 5.57 21.64 12.09
C PHE A 574 6.67 22.64 12.41
N GLU A 575 7.60 22.20 13.24
CA GLU A 575 8.85 22.89 13.53
C GLU A 575 10.00 21.91 13.29
N TRP A 576 10.93 22.32 12.44
CA TRP A 576 12.10 21.52 12.07
C TRP A 576 13.36 22.22 12.53
N LYS A 577 14.23 21.47 13.21
CA LYS A 577 15.54 21.95 13.65
C LYS A 577 16.65 21.05 13.13
N TYR A 578 17.84 21.60 13.08
CA TYR A 578 19.04 20.87 12.70
C TYR A 578 20.23 21.22 13.60
N ALA A 579 21.16 20.28 13.72
CA ALA A 579 22.41 20.43 14.45
C ALA A 579 23.52 19.63 13.76
N THR A 580 24.75 20.12 13.82
CA THR A 580 25.93 19.34 13.43
C THR A 580 26.50 18.62 14.66
N PRO A 581 27.01 17.39 14.49
CA PRO A 581 27.56 16.60 15.59
C PRO A 581 28.90 17.18 16.08
N ASN A 582 29.18 16.98 17.37
CA ASN A 582 30.50 17.28 17.93
C ASN A 582 31.57 16.35 17.34
N THR A 583 32.85 16.66 17.58
CA THR A 583 34.01 15.86 17.13
C THR A 583 33.95 14.39 17.60
N ASP A 584 33.32 14.13 18.75
CA ASP A 584 33.10 12.78 19.32
C ASP A 584 31.79 12.12 18.86
N GLY A 585 31.13 12.67 17.84
CA GLY A 585 29.87 12.15 17.30
C GLY A 585 28.67 12.30 18.24
N THR A 586 28.80 13.09 19.32
CA THR A 586 27.68 13.37 20.24
C THR A 586 26.85 14.58 19.80
N LEU A 587 25.59 14.60 20.23
CA LEU A 587 24.65 15.70 20.01
C LEU A 587 24.08 16.18 21.34
N SER A 588 23.67 17.44 21.40
CA SER A 588 22.91 17.96 22.54
C SER A 588 21.54 17.29 22.60
N THR A 589 21.20 16.71 23.75
CA THR A 589 19.87 16.12 24.00
C THR A 589 18.77 17.17 24.12
N ASP A 590 19.12 18.43 24.40
CA ASP A 590 18.18 19.54 24.48
C ASP A 590 18.05 20.23 23.11
N LYS A 591 16.98 19.89 22.39
CA LYS A 591 16.65 20.43 21.06
C LYS A 591 16.11 21.86 21.08
N ASP A 592 15.86 22.42 22.26
CA ASP A 592 15.50 23.83 22.43
C ASP A 592 16.70 24.71 22.84
N SER A 593 17.87 24.10 23.05
CA SER A 593 19.13 24.82 23.27
C SER A 593 19.67 25.49 22.01
N ALA A 594 20.62 26.41 22.17
CA ALA A 594 21.30 27.10 21.07
C ALA A 594 22.16 26.18 20.18
N ALA A 595 22.33 24.90 20.54
CA ALA A 595 22.99 23.91 19.70
C ALA A 595 22.15 23.48 18.49
N TRP A 596 20.82 23.70 18.55
CA TRP A 596 19.88 23.36 17.50
C TRP A 596 19.34 24.64 16.84
N THR A 597 19.37 24.67 15.51
CA THR A 597 18.95 25.84 14.72
C THR A 597 17.69 25.51 13.93
N ASP A 598 16.77 26.47 13.83
CA ASP A 598 15.56 26.35 13.02
C ASP A 598 15.91 26.19 11.53
N LYS A 599 15.36 25.16 10.88
CA LYS A 599 15.61 24.89 9.46
C LYS A 599 14.86 25.84 8.55
N THR A 600 13.72 26.36 8.98
CA THR A 600 12.85 27.19 8.14
C THR A 600 12.63 28.59 8.74
N ALA A 601 12.35 29.55 7.87
CA ALA A 601 11.92 30.89 8.24
C ALA A 601 10.57 31.18 7.55
N PRO A 602 9.44 31.30 8.28
CA PRO A 602 9.31 31.16 9.74
C PRO A 602 9.60 29.73 10.24
N ALA A 603 9.97 29.62 11.51
CA ALA A 603 10.33 28.34 12.16
C ALA A 603 9.17 27.34 12.21
N VAL A 604 7.95 27.85 12.34
CA VAL A 604 6.72 27.04 12.38
C VAL A 604 5.94 27.23 11.09
N GLN A 605 5.59 26.12 10.44
CA GLN A 605 4.84 26.12 9.17
C GLN A 605 3.76 25.04 9.14
N ALA A 606 2.60 25.38 8.57
CA ALA A 606 1.51 24.42 8.37
C ALA A 606 1.83 23.46 7.21
N GLY A 607 1.50 22.17 7.35
CA GLY A 607 1.62 21.19 6.26
C GLY A 607 3.04 20.82 5.84
N LEU A 608 4.08 21.22 6.60
CA LEU A 608 5.48 20.94 6.29
C LEU A 608 5.90 19.53 6.75
N THR A 609 5.34 18.51 6.09
CA THR A 609 5.61 17.09 6.36
C THR A 609 6.93 16.59 5.78
N SER A 610 7.54 17.35 4.87
CA SER A 610 8.86 17.02 4.31
C SER A 610 9.70 18.26 4.04
N ILE A 611 11.02 18.06 4.06
CA ILE A 611 12.02 19.08 3.72
C ILE A 611 12.89 18.55 2.58
N GLN A 612 12.97 19.34 1.51
CA GLN A 612 13.92 19.12 0.44
C GLN A 612 15.25 19.80 0.78
N LEU A 613 16.33 19.02 0.73
CA LEU A 613 17.72 19.48 0.82
C LEU A 613 18.39 19.35 -0.56
N GLY A 614 19.49 20.08 -0.77
CA GLY A 614 20.24 20.08 -2.02
C GLY A 614 19.88 21.19 -3.02
N GLU A 615 20.73 21.34 -4.05
CA GLU A 615 20.63 22.30 -5.16
C GLU A 615 20.78 23.79 -4.79
N THR A 616 21.07 24.11 -3.53
CA THR A 616 21.26 25.52 -3.11
C THR A 616 22.72 25.96 -3.13
N SER A 617 23.65 25.02 -3.39
CA SER A 617 25.10 25.19 -3.23
C SER A 617 25.49 25.69 -1.83
N ALA A 618 24.59 25.57 -0.85
CA ALA A 618 24.87 25.92 0.53
C ALA A 618 25.77 24.86 1.15
N VAL A 619 26.70 25.28 2.01
CA VAL A 619 27.60 24.37 2.74
C VAL A 619 26.84 23.26 3.47
N GLN A 620 25.64 23.56 3.97
CA GLN A 620 24.77 22.60 4.65
C GLN A 620 24.41 21.37 3.81
N ASP A 621 24.30 21.50 2.47
CA ASP A 621 23.95 20.37 1.58
C ASP A 621 25.11 19.35 1.45
N TYR A 622 26.32 19.76 1.83
CA TYR A 622 27.56 19.01 1.65
C TYR A 622 28.04 18.36 2.94
N VAL A 623 27.50 18.73 4.10
CA VAL A 623 27.95 18.26 5.42
C VAL A 623 26.93 17.34 6.09
N ASN A 624 27.41 16.42 6.92
CA ASN A 624 26.57 15.56 7.75
C ASN A 624 25.84 16.42 8.78
N THR A 625 24.50 16.38 8.74
CA THR A 625 23.65 17.21 9.61
C THR A 625 22.54 16.35 10.19
N TYR A 626 22.31 16.46 11.49
CA TYR A 626 21.18 15.82 12.15
C TYR A 626 19.96 16.73 12.12
N TYR A 627 18.79 16.12 11.93
CA TYR A 627 17.51 16.80 11.90
C TYR A 627 16.57 16.20 12.94
N ALA A 628 15.77 17.07 13.54
CA ALA A 628 14.69 16.70 14.43
C ALA A 628 13.48 17.57 14.11
N MET A 629 12.30 17.01 14.29
CA MET A 629 11.03 17.70 14.13
C MET A 629 10.12 17.49 15.33
N ARG A 630 9.21 18.43 15.53
CA ARG A 630 8.01 18.29 16.36
C ARG A 630 6.82 18.91 15.64
N TYR A 631 5.61 18.53 16.03
CA TYR A 631 4.40 19.08 15.42
C TYR A 631 3.29 19.25 16.44
N ARG A 632 2.26 20.02 16.07
CA ARG A 632 1.05 20.22 16.85
C ARG A 632 -0.15 20.43 15.95
N ALA A 633 -1.35 20.26 16.48
CA ALA A 633 -2.55 20.67 15.75
C ALA A 633 -2.63 22.20 15.65
N LYS A 634 -2.99 22.68 14.46
CA LYS A 634 -3.16 24.11 14.16
C LYS A 634 -4.41 24.66 14.83
N GLU A 635 -4.31 25.83 15.45
CA GLU A 635 -5.46 26.46 16.10
C GLU A 635 -6.63 26.68 15.12
N GLY A 636 -7.85 26.34 15.55
CA GLY A 636 -9.06 26.47 14.74
C GLY A 636 -9.41 25.27 13.85
N THR A 637 -8.61 24.18 13.88
CA THR A 637 -8.91 22.94 13.14
C THR A 637 -9.63 21.91 14.01
N LEU A 638 -10.23 20.90 13.38
CA LEU A 638 -10.85 19.77 14.10
C LEU A 638 -9.82 18.97 14.91
N ALA A 639 -8.58 18.87 14.39
CA ALA A 639 -7.46 18.27 15.12
C ALA A 639 -7.21 19.00 16.45
N ALA A 640 -7.18 20.34 16.45
CA ALA A 640 -6.97 21.11 17.68
C ALA A 640 -8.13 20.97 18.68
N ALA A 641 -9.35 20.76 18.20
CA ALA A 641 -10.49 20.47 19.08
C ALA A 641 -10.39 19.09 19.75
N THR A 642 -9.74 18.12 19.10
CA THR A 642 -9.58 16.75 19.61
C THR A 642 -8.38 16.62 20.56
N VAL A 643 -7.19 17.09 20.16
CA VAL A 643 -5.93 16.88 20.90
C VAL A 643 -5.39 18.12 21.61
N GLY A 644 -5.98 19.29 21.37
CA GLY A 644 -5.46 20.58 21.83
C GLY A 644 -4.32 21.12 20.95
N THR A 645 -3.69 22.21 21.40
CA THR A 645 -2.62 22.94 20.67
C THR A 645 -1.22 22.70 21.27
N GLY A 646 -1.08 21.65 22.09
CA GLY A 646 0.19 21.25 22.67
C GLY A 646 1.14 20.66 21.62
N TRP A 647 2.44 20.89 21.81
CA TRP A 647 3.47 20.27 20.99
C TRP A 647 3.64 18.80 21.36
N THR A 648 3.96 17.97 20.36
CA THR A 648 4.57 16.67 20.63
C THR A 648 5.95 16.86 21.27
N ASP A 649 6.45 15.79 21.88
CA ASP A 649 7.88 15.66 22.11
C ASP A 649 8.64 15.76 20.78
N TRP A 650 9.93 16.07 20.88
CA TRP A 650 10.80 16.03 19.72
C TRP A 650 11.03 14.59 19.26
N THR A 651 11.06 14.40 17.95
CA THR A 651 11.50 13.14 17.33
C THR A 651 12.95 12.80 17.68
N ASP A 652 13.29 11.52 17.55
CA ASP A 652 14.67 11.06 17.56
C ASP A 652 15.46 11.71 16.41
N GLU A 653 16.76 11.92 16.62
CA GLU A 653 17.61 12.60 15.65
C GLU A 653 17.84 11.73 14.41
N GLN A 654 17.56 12.28 13.23
CA GLN A 654 17.80 11.62 11.95
C GLN A 654 18.97 12.27 11.23
N LEU A 655 19.99 11.48 10.89
CA LEU A 655 21.13 11.94 10.10
C LEU A 655 20.71 12.19 8.65
N ALA A 656 21.10 13.32 8.10
CA ALA A 656 21.19 13.55 6.66
C ALA A 656 22.68 13.58 6.30
N GLU A 657 23.14 12.55 5.59
CA GLU A 657 24.52 12.50 5.10
C GLU A 657 24.79 13.63 4.11
N GLY A 658 26.00 14.20 4.13
CA GLY A 658 26.45 15.19 3.17
C GLY A 658 26.52 14.63 1.74
N TRP A 659 26.36 15.48 0.73
CA TRP A 659 26.36 15.04 -0.68
C TRP A 659 27.59 14.21 -1.06
N VAL A 660 28.78 14.61 -0.62
CA VAL A 660 30.03 13.90 -0.92
C VAL A 660 29.93 12.45 -0.44
N GLN A 661 29.66 12.24 0.85
CA GLN A 661 29.49 10.91 1.42
C GLN A 661 28.40 10.08 0.72
N ARG A 662 27.22 10.66 0.45
CA ARG A 662 26.12 9.94 -0.24
C ARG A 662 26.53 9.43 -1.62
N VAL A 663 27.22 10.27 -2.41
CA VAL A 663 27.66 9.88 -3.75
C VAL A 663 28.74 8.81 -3.68
N LEU A 664 29.74 8.97 -2.79
CA LEU A 664 30.81 7.99 -2.62
C LEU A 664 30.29 6.63 -2.14
N ASN A 665 29.25 6.62 -1.28
CA ASN A 665 28.59 5.40 -0.82
C ASN A 665 27.69 4.77 -1.90
N SER A 666 27.13 5.58 -2.80
CA SER A 666 26.28 5.11 -3.90
C SER A 666 27.08 4.55 -5.08
N VAL A 667 28.28 5.09 -5.33
CA VAL A 667 29.12 4.73 -6.49
C VAL A 667 30.37 3.98 -6.02
N THR A 668 30.17 2.81 -5.41
CA THR A 668 31.28 1.96 -4.93
C THR A 668 31.75 0.97 -6.01
N PRO A 669 32.93 0.35 -5.86
CA PRO A 669 33.38 -0.73 -6.75
C PRO A 669 32.45 -1.96 -6.79
N PHE A 670 31.54 -2.09 -5.83
CA PHE A 670 30.61 -3.20 -5.72
C PHE A 670 29.22 -2.85 -6.25
N ALA A 671 28.92 -1.56 -6.36
CA ALA A 671 27.64 -1.08 -6.85
C ALA A 671 27.62 -1.13 -8.37
N GLN A 672 26.54 -1.69 -8.92
CA GLN A 672 26.27 -1.59 -10.34
C GLN A 672 25.98 -0.11 -10.68
N ARG A 673 26.81 0.49 -11.53
CA ARG A 673 26.72 1.94 -11.87
C ARG A 673 25.57 2.29 -12.80
N VAL A 674 24.96 1.29 -13.44
CA VAL A 674 23.93 1.47 -14.46
C VAL A 674 22.74 0.60 -14.11
N GLU A 675 21.56 1.21 -13.96
CA GLU A 675 20.29 0.50 -13.71
C GLU A 675 19.48 0.26 -15.01
N ASP A 676 19.85 0.89 -16.13
CA ASP A 676 19.19 0.69 -17.43
C ASP A 676 19.83 -0.46 -18.23
N PHE A 677 19.26 -1.65 -18.07
CA PHE A 677 19.63 -2.87 -18.79
C PHE A 677 19.13 -2.95 -20.23
N TYR A 678 18.32 -1.99 -20.69
CA TYR A 678 17.74 -2.04 -22.03
C TYR A 678 18.71 -1.52 -23.10
N SER A 679 19.51 -0.51 -22.72
CA SER A 679 20.54 0.10 -23.55
C SER A 679 21.95 -0.44 -23.26
N ASN A 680 22.17 -0.97 -22.05
CA ASN A 680 23.48 -1.43 -21.61
C ASN A 680 23.48 -2.94 -21.33
N PRO A 681 24.48 -3.68 -21.84
CA PRO A 681 24.60 -5.11 -21.54
C PRO A 681 24.81 -5.33 -20.03
N SER A 682 24.20 -6.38 -19.49
CA SER A 682 24.47 -6.85 -18.12
C SER A 682 25.88 -7.45 -18.08
N ASP A 683 26.89 -6.64 -17.79
CA ASP A 683 28.27 -7.11 -17.77
C ASP A 683 28.69 -7.42 -16.32
N ILE A 684 28.77 -8.71 -16.00
CA ILE A 684 28.84 -9.25 -14.63
C ILE A 684 30.27 -9.51 -14.13
N SER A 685 31.31 -9.12 -14.88
CA SER A 685 32.69 -9.48 -14.56
C SER A 685 33.70 -8.34 -14.71
N PHE A 686 33.49 -7.22 -14.03
CA PHE A 686 34.53 -6.19 -13.86
C PHE A 686 35.40 -6.48 -12.64
N THR A 687 36.72 -6.39 -12.79
CA THR A 687 37.64 -6.38 -11.65
C THR A 687 37.63 -5.02 -10.94
N MET A 688 38.09 -4.95 -9.69
CA MET A 688 38.19 -3.66 -8.97
C MET A 688 39.15 -2.68 -9.67
N LEU A 689 40.18 -3.19 -10.34
CA LEU A 689 41.15 -2.40 -11.12
C LEU A 689 40.51 -1.76 -12.36
N GLU A 690 39.72 -2.53 -13.10
CA GLU A 690 38.91 -2.03 -14.23
C GLU A 690 38.02 -0.87 -13.80
N GLN A 691 37.41 -1.02 -12.63
CA GLN A 691 36.47 -0.06 -12.09
C GLN A 691 37.12 1.25 -11.62
N ILE A 692 38.35 1.21 -11.08
CA ILE A 692 39.09 2.44 -10.70
C ILE A 692 39.31 3.33 -11.92
N GLY A 693 39.60 2.73 -13.07
CA GLY A 693 39.70 3.43 -14.34
C GLY A 693 41.02 4.17 -14.57
N ARG A 694 40.99 5.11 -15.52
CA ARG A 694 42.14 5.90 -15.98
C ARG A 694 42.62 6.87 -14.89
N PRO A 695 43.88 7.34 -14.94
CA PRO A 695 44.33 8.39 -14.03
C PRO A 695 43.58 9.69 -14.32
N TYR A 696 43.41 10.51 -13.29
CA TYR A 696 42.78 11.82 -13.42
C TYR A 696 43.54 12.73 -14.41
N GLN A 697 42.84 13.16 -15.48
CA GLN A 697 43.36 14.10 -16.50
C GLN A 697 42.58 15.43 -16.56
N GLY A 698 41.50 15.54 -15.80
CA GLY A 698 40.62 16.70 -15.77
C GLY A 698 39.26 16.33 -15.19
N ASP A 699 38.49 17.35 -14.81
CA ASP A 699 37.14 17.15 -14.28
C ASP A 699 36.23 16.54 -15.35
N VAL A 700 35.50 15.50 -14.96
CA VAL A 700 34.51 14.84 -15.81
C VAL A 700 33.12 15.46 -15.64
N ALA A 701 32.26 15.32 -16.64
CA ALA A 701 30.88 15.74 -16.49
C ALA A 701 30.16 14.87 -15.44
N LEU A 702 29.60 15.50 -14.41
CA LEU A 702 28.80 14.86 -13.37
C LEU A 702 27.35 14.68 -13.86
N ASN A 703 27.13 13.69 -14.72
CA ASN A 703 25.80 13.27 -15.15
C ASN A 703 25.70 11.73 -15.20
N ASN A 704 24.48 11.22 -15.21
CA ASN A 704 24.21 9.78 -15.10
C ASN A 704 24.67 9.01 -16.35
N ASP A 705 24.63 9.63 -17.53
CA ASP A 705 25.08 9.02 -18.80
C ASP A 705 26.58 8.66 -18.72
N ASN A 706 27.38 9.56 -18.17
CA ASN A 706 28.83 9.45 -18.10
C ASN A 706 29.33 8.48 -17.01
N LEU A 707 28.46 8.02 -16.10
CA LEU A 707 28.85 7.11 -15.01
C LEU A 707 29.37 5.74 -15.49
N SER A 708 28.90 5.28 -16.65
CA SER A 708 29.31 4.02 -17.25
C SER A 708 30.66 4.10 -17.95
N GLU A 709 31.02 5.29 -18.46
CA GLU A 709 32.22 5.52 -19.26
C GLU A 709 33.40 6.02 -18.43
N VAL A 710 33.15 6.56 -17.24
CA VAL A 710 34.16 7.19 -16.38
C VAL A 710 34.70 6.26 -15.29
N GLY A 711 36.01 6.36 -15.03
CA GLY A 711 36.67 5.68 -13.91
C GLY A 711 36.31 6.26 -12.54
N LEU A 712 36.25 5.44 -11.49
CA LEU A 712 35.97 5.93 -10.12
C LEU A 712 36.96 6.99 -9.67
N LEU A 713 38.22 6.86 -10.07
CA LEU A 713 39.26 7.80 -9.67
C LEU A 713 39.02 9.19 -10.25
N GLU A 714 38.65 9.27 -11.53
CA GLU A 714 38.30 10.53 -12.21
C GLU A 714 37.06 11.16 -11.59
N LEU A 715 36.04 10.33 -11.31
CA LEU A 715 34.80 10.76 -10.68
C LEU A 715 35.03 11.30 -9.26
N TYR A 716 35.76 10.57 -8.42
CA TYR A 716 35.99 10.94 -7.02
C TYR A 716 36.84 12.22 -6.92
N GLN A 717 37.85 12.37 -7.78
CA GLN A 717 38.65 13.59 -7.84
C GLN A 717 37.82 14.81 -8.30
N THR A 718 36.88 14.61 -9.24
CA THR A 718 35.96 15.66 -9.69
C THR A 718 35.02 16.10 -8.55
N ILE A 719 34.46 15.14 -7.80
CA ILE A 719 33.63 15.40 -6.61
C ILE A 719 34.44 16.16 -5.55
N PHE A 720 35.68 15.74 -5.30
CA PHE A 720 36.59 16.41 -4.39
C PHE A 720 36.84 17.86 -4.81
N ASN A 721 37.19 18.11 -6.09
CA ASN A 721 37.46 19.46 -6.60
C ASN A 721 36.23 20.36 -6.46
N LYS A 722 35.03 19.81 -6.70
CA LYS A 722 33.77 20.54 -6.51
C LYS A 722 33.54 20.89 -5.04
N ALA A 723 33.69 19.95 -4.12
CA ALA A 723 33.54 20.19 -2.69
C ALA A 723 34.56 21.21 -2.16
N GLU A 724 35.82 21.12 -2.62
CA GLU A 724 36.88 22.08 -2.26
C GLU A 724 36.55 23.49 -2.77
N SER A 725 35.99 23.61 -3.98
CA SER A 725 35.57 24.91 -4.52
C SER A 725 34.50 25.58 -3.66
N ILE A 726 33.61 24.81 -3.05
CA ILE A 726 32.54 25.30 -2.17
C ILE A 726 33.11 25.73 -0.82
N LEU A 727 34.06 24.97 -0.27
CA LEU A 727 34.79 25.36 0.94
C LEU A 727 35.51 26.71 0.75
N ILE A 728 36.23 26.85 -0.37
CA ILE A 728 36.95 28.09 -0.69
C ILE A 728 35.96 29.24 -0.87
N ALA A 729 34.82 29.01 -1.55
CA ALA A 729 33.79 30.01 -1.74
C ALA A 729 33.13 30.46 -0.43
N ALA A 730 33.04 29.58 0.58
CA ALA A 730 32.52 29.92 1.91
C ALA A 730 33.42 30.90 2.67
N GLY A 731 34.72 30.97 2.34
CA GLY A 731 35.62 32.03 2.80
C GLY A 731 36.08 31.92 4.26
N GLY A 732 35.93 30.77 4.90
CA GLY A 732 36.36 30.51 6.27
C GLY A 732 36.57 29.02 6.55
N GLU A 733 37.28 28.73 7.64
CA GLU A 733 37.45 27.35 8.12
C GLU A 733 36.09 26.72 8.43
N ASN A 734 35.87 25.50 7.94
CA ASN A 734 34.66 24.73 8.21
C ASN A 734 35.03 23.28 8.52
N VAL A 735 34.96 22.92 9.79
CA VAL A 735 35.36 21.59 10.29
C VAL A 735 34.49 20.49 9.65
N ASP A 736 33.18 20.71 9.53
CA ASP A 736 32.25 19.69 9.04
C ASP A 736 32.45 19.40 7.54
N LEU A 737 32.72 20.42 6.73
CA LEU A 737 33.06 20.23 5.31
C LEU A 737 34.47 19.66 5.13
N SER A 738 35.40 19.99 6.05
CA SER A 738 36.74 19.39 6.07
C SER A 738 36.67 17.88 6.25
N LYS A 739 35.79 17.36 7.13
CA LYS A 739 35.56 15.92 7.30
C LYS A 739 35.18 15.23 5.98
N GLN A 740 34.30 15.86 5.19
CA GLN A 740 33.84 15.29 3.91
C GLN A 740 34.96 15.26 2.85
N LEU A 741 35.85 16.24 2.86
CA LEU A 741 37.04 16.26 2.00
C LEU A 741 38.08 15.21 2.42
N ILE A 742 38.24 15.00 3.73
CA ILE A 742 39.11 13.95 4.28
C ILE A 742 38.58 12.58 3.83
N LEU A 743 37.28 12.32 3.99
CA LEU A 743 36.63 11.08 3.54
C LEU A 743 36.90 10.82 2.04
N ALA A 744 36.67 11.82 1.18
CA ALA A 744 36.93 11.68 -0.26
C ALA A 744 38.42 11.38 -0.55
N THR A 745 39.33 12.04 0.16
CA THR A 745 40.77 11.83 0.05
C THR A 745 41.16 10.42 0.48
N THR A 746 40.62 9.93 1.60
CA THR A 746 40.87 8.58 2.09
C THR A 746 40.40 7.53 1.09
N ARG A 747 39.19 7.66 0.52
CA ARG A 747 38.69 6.73 -0.49
C ARG A 747 39.55 6.69 -1.75
N MET A 748 40.00 7.84 -2.23
CA MET A 748 40.94 7.90 -3.35
C MET A 748 42.30 7.30 -2.98
N GLY A 749 42.78 7.56 -1.76
CA GLY A 749 44.00 6.97 -1.21
C GLY A 749 43.94 5.45 -1.15
N GLU A 750 42.77 4.87 -0.85
CA GLU A 750 42.53 3.42 -0.90
C GLU A 750 42.64 2.87 -2.32
N PHE A 751 42.08 3.55 -3.34
CA PHE A 751 42.24 3.15 -4.74
C PHE A 751 43.70 3.16 -5.19
N TYR A 752 44.43 4.22 -4.87
CA TYR A 752 45.86 4.30 -5.17
C TYR A 752 46.66 3.26 -4.40
N SER A 753 46.31 2.99 -3.14
CA SER A 753 46.97 1.97 -2.33
C SER A 753 46.74 0.56 -2.86
N LEU A 754 45.56 0.29 -3.43
CA LEU A 754 45.25 -0.96 -4.12
C LEU A 754 46.09 -1.12 -5.38
N LEU A 755 46.12 -0.09 -6.24
CA LEU A 755 46.95 -0.09 -7.46
C LEU A 755 48.43 -0.29 -7.12
N GLY A 756 48.93 0.37 -6.08
CA GLY A 756 50.30 0.19 -5.61
C GLY A 756 50.56 -1.21 -5.05
N ALA A 757 49.60 -1.82 -4.37
CA ALA A 757 49.72 -3.17 -3.84
C ALA A 757 49.72 -4.23 -4.94
N GLU A 758 48.94 -4.03 -6.00
CA GLU A 758 48.94 -4.86 -7.20
C GLU A 758 50.31 -4.81 -7.88
N ALA A 759 50.81 -3.60 -8.18
CA ALA A 759 52.14 -3.39 -8.77
C ALA A 759 53.28 -3.96 -7.90
N TYR A 760 53.18 -3.83 -6.57
CA TYR A 760 54.16 -4.38 -5.63
C TYR A 760 54.13 -5.92 -5.59
N SER A 761 52.93 -6.51 -5.62
CA SER A 761 52.77 -7.96 -5.66
C SER A 761 53.29 -8.54 -6.97
N ASP A 762 53.05 -7.85 -8.07
CA ASP A 762 53.52 -8.23 -9.40
C ASP A 762 55.05 -8.21 -9.48
N ALA A 763 55.67 -7.13 -8.97
CA ALA A 763 57.12 -7.05 -8.87
C ALA A 763 57.76 -8.17 -8.01
N LYS A 764 57.01 -8.73 -7.05
CA LYS A 764 57.49 -9.83 -6.19
C LYS A 764 57.37 -11.21 -6.84
N ASN A 765 56.46 -11.37 -7.79
CA ASN A 765 56.17 -12.65 -8.41
C ASN A 765 56.19 -12.55 -9.95
N PRO A 766 57.38 -12.39 -10.56
CA PRO A 766 57.51 -12.23 -12.01
C PRO A 766 57.31 -13.53 -12.80
N LEU A 767 56.99 -14.65 -12.14
CA LEU A 767 56.91 -15.97 -12.77
C LEU A 767 55.55 -16.18 -13.46
N ILE A 768 55.60 -16.58 -14.73
CA ILE A 768 54.42 -16.93 -15.52
C ILE A 768 53.84 -18.25 -15.00
N ALA A 769 52.56 -18.25 -14.59
CA ALA A 769 51.83 -19.49 -14.36
C ALA A 769 51.44 -20.12 -15.70
N SER A 770 51.95 -21.31 -16.03
CA SER A 770 51.45 -22.06 -17.19
C SER A 770 50.14 -22.75 -16.86
N ALA A 771 49.23 -22.83 -17.83
CA ALA A 771 47.91 -23.45 -17.65
C ALA A 771 47.98 -24.96 -17.32
N ASP A 772 49.12 -25.61 -17.58
CA ASP A 772 49.33 -27.06 -17.42
C ASP A 772 50.44 -27.43 -16.42
N GLY A 773 50.97 -26.48 -15.64
CA GLY A 773 52.00 -26.75 -14.62
C GLY A 773 53.41 -27.07 -15.13
N GLU A 774 53.64 -27.06 -16.44
CA GLU A 774 54.97 -27.19 -17.05
C GLU A 774 55.60 -25.80 -17.28
N PRO A 775 56.86 -25.55 -16.87
CA PRO A 775 57.53 -24.27 -17.10
C PRO A 775 57.73 -24.05 -18.60
N THR A 776 57.06 -23.04 -19.17
CA THR A 776 57.41 -22.53 -20.49
C THR A 776 58.82 -21.92 -20.43
N ALA A 777 59.57 -22.10 -21.53
CA ALA A 777 60.98 -21.75 -21.73
C ALA A 777 61.59 -20.77 -20.69
N ALA A 778 62.60 -21.25 -19.95
CA ALA A 778 63.38 -20.44 -19.03
C ALA A 778 63.89 -19.16 -19.71
N GLY A 779 63.32 -18.00 -19.33
CA GLY A 779 63.79 -16.68 -19.78
C GLY A 779 62.73 -15.73 -20.37
N VAL A 780 61.49 -16.19 -20.62
CA VAL A 780 60.41 -15.28 -21.09
C VAL A 780 59.68 -14.68 -19.88
N PHE A 781 59.47 -13.37 -19.89
CA PHE A 781 58.75 -12.60 -18.87
C PHE A 781 57.76 -11.63 -19.50
N CYS A 782 56.83 -11.08 -18.72
CA CYS A 782 55.64 -10.37 -19.22
C CYS A 782 55.96 -9.15 -20.07
N PHE A 783 56.97 -8.36 -19.74
CA PHE A 783 57.37 -7.16 -20.50
C PHE A 783 58.67 -7.35 -21.29
N ALA A 784 59.00 -8.59 -21.65
CA ALA A 784 60.10 -8.87 -22.57
C ALA A 784 59.84 -8.14 -23.90
N ASN A 785 60.88 -7.52 -24.47
CA ASN A 785 60.89 -6.49 -25.53
C ASN A 785 60.57 -5.04 -25.15
N GLN A 786 60.00 -4.77 -23.97
CA GLN A 786 59.92 -3.39 -23.47
C GLN A 786 61.09 -3.06 -22.54
N VAL A 787 61.52 -4.05 -21.73
CA VAL A 787 62.67 -3.95 -20.84
C VAL A 787 63.68 -5.07 -21.12
N PRO A 788 64.98 -4.85 -20.89
CA PRO A 788 66.02 -5.77 -21.34
C PRO A 788 66.24 -6.96 -20.40
N THR A 789 65.87 -6.87 -19.12
CA THR A 789 66.03 -7.95 -18.14
C THR A 789 64.83 -8.05 -17.21
N LEU A 790 64.66 -9.21 -16.56
CA LEU A 790 63.64 -9.42 -15.54
C LEU A 790 63.80 -8.46 -14.35
N LEU A 791 65.04 -8.15 -13.96
CA LEU A 791 65.32 -7.18 -12.91
C LEU A 791 64.83 -5.77 -13.29
N ASP A 792 64.95 -5.41 -14.57
CA ASP A 792 64.45 -4.12 -15.05
C ASP A 792 62.92 -4.07 -15.08
N GLU A 793 62.24 -5.20 -15.31
CA GLU A 793 60.79 -5.33 -15.14
C GLU A 793 60.39 -5.11 -13.69
N GLU A 794 60.96 -5.87 -12.75
CA GLU A 794 60.67 -5.75 -11.32
C GLU A 794 60.92 -4.32 -10.81
N LEU A 795 62.03 -3.70 -11.21
CA LEU A 795 62.35 -2.32 -10.86
C LEU A 795 61.35 -1.34 -11.49
N ALA A 796 60.94 -1.53 -12.74
CA ALA A 796 59.94 -0.67 -13.36
C ALA A 796 58.55 -0.85 -12.72
N LEU A 797 58.21 -2.06 -12.25
CA LEU A 797 56.98 -2.33 -11.51
C LEU A 797 56.99 -1.68 -10.12
N LEU A 798 58.15 -1.64 -9.43
CA LEU A 798 58.29 -1.01 -8.12
C LEU A 798 58.31 0.53 -8.18
N ARG A 799 59.17 1.12 -9.02
CA ARG A 799 59.47 2.57 -8.99
C ARG A 799 59.18 3.32 -10.30
N GLY A 800 58.58 2.64 -11.27
CA GLY A 800 58.33 3.19 -12.60
C GLY A 800 59.57 3.21 -13.51
N ARG A 801 59.31 3.50 -14.79
CA ARG A 801 60.31 3.70 -15.85
C ARG A 801 61.14 4.95 -15.58
N THR A 802 62.45 4.85 -15.81
CA THR A 802 63.42 5.87 -15.35
C THR A 802 63.90 6.84 -16.44
N SER A 803 63.61 6.59 -17.73
CA SER A 803 64.16 7.38 -18.82
C SER A 803 63.18 8.40 -19.40
N ALA A 804 63.52 9.69 -19.28
CA ALA A 804 62.78 10.80 -19.89
C ALA A 804 62.90 10.86 -21.43
N THR A 805 63.86 10.12 -22.02
CA THR A 805 64.15 10.12 -23.46
C THR A 805 63.63 8.89 -24.18
N GLN A 806 63.20 7.86 -23.46
CA GLN A 806 62.56 6.68 -24.04
C GLN A 806 61.10 6.97 -24.38
N PHE A 807 60.63 6.39 -25.49
CA PHE A 807 59.23 6.47 -25.89
C PHE A 807 58.44 5.29 -25.30
N PRO A 808 57.19 5.52 -24.89
CA PRO A 808 56.55 6.83 -24.78
C PRO A 808 57.07 7.64 -23.58
N LYS A 809 57.05 8.97 -23.72
CA LYS A 809 57.56 9.92 -22.72
C LYS A 809 56.87 9.71 -21.36
N LEU A 810 57.58 10.02 -20.28
CA LEU A 810 57.06 9.96 -18.90
C LEU A 810 55.84 10.87 -18.66
N THR A 811 55.61 11.87 -19.51
CA THR A 811 54.44 12.76 -19.46
C THR A 811 53.26 12.28 -20.29
N ALA A 812 53.38 11.16 -21.00
CA ALA A 812 52.31 10.68 -21.87
C ALA A 812 51.28 9.89 -21.06
N ALA A 813 50.04 10.38 -21.09
CA ALA A 813 48.91 9.72 -20.45
C ALA A 813 48.39 8.58 -21.36
N PRO A 814 47.76 7.53 -20.80
CA PRO A 814 47.37 7.32 -19.40
C PRO A 814 48.41 6.60 -18.51
N TYR A 815 49.58 6.23 -19.02
CA TYR A 815 50.54 5.38 -18.30
C TYR A 815 51.63 6.16 -17.55
N PHE A 816 51.98 7.38 -17.97
CA PHE A 816 53.05 8.18 -17.34
C PHE A 816 54.35 7.37 -17.16
N ASN A 817 54.78 7.15 -15.90
CA ASN A 817 55.98 6.38 -15.56
C ASN A 817 55.76 4.85 -15.60
N ARG A 818 54.56 4.35 -15.88
CA ARG A 818 54.23 2.91 -15.86
C ARG A 818 54.62 2.19 -17.15
N LEU A 819 54.74 0.87 -17.08
CA LEU A 819 54.94 -0.01 -18.24
C LEU A 819 53.67 -0.09 -19.10
N LEU A 820 53.83 -0.28 -20.41
CA LEU A 820 52.72 -0.35 -21.35
C LEU A 820 52.25 -1.79 -21.54
N TRP A 821 50.98 -1.96 -21.93
CA TRP A 821 50.42 -3.26 -22.31
C TRP A 821 51.26 -3.92 -23.42
N ASN A 822 51.76 -5.14 -23.18
CA ASN A 822 52.76 -5.75 -24.05
C ASN A 822 52.17 -6.43 -25.29
N PHE A 823 51.70 -5.62 -26.25
CA PHE A 823 51.29 -6.05 -27.59
C PHE A 823 52.32 -5.61 -28.63
N THR A 824 53.57 -6.06 -28.47
CA THR A 824 54.71 -5.65 -29.31
C THR A 824 54.82 -6.42 -30.63
N LYS A 825 53.90 -7.36 -30.90
CA LYS A 825 53.85 -8.22 -32.10
C LYS A 825 55.06 -9.16 -32.22
N GLY A 826 55.67 -9.50 -31.08
CA GLY A 826 56.80 -10.43 -31.02
C GLY A 826 56.32 -11.88 -30.96
N ILE A 827 56.63 -12.68 -31.98
CA ILE A 827 56.13 -14.07 -32.13
C ILE A 827 56.67 -15.02 -31.05
N THR A 828 57.86 -14.76 -30.52
CA THR A 828 58.57 -15.61 -29.53
C THR A 828 58.88 -14.87 -28.22
N GLU A 829 58.13 -13.80 -27.94
CA GLU A 829 58.51 -12.79 -26.95
C GLU A 829 57.42 -12.63 -25.87
N GLY A 830 57.54 -11.60 -25.02
CA GLY A 830 56.71 -11.43 -23.81
C GLY A 830 55.20 -11.25 -24.00
N GLU A 831 54.69 -11.11 -25.24
CA GLU A 831 53.25 -10.87 -25.49
C GLU A 831 52.37 -12.04 -25.04
N VAL A 832 52.77 -13.28 -25.32
CA VAL A 832 52.01 -14.49 -24.90
C VAL A 832 52.05 -14.64 -23.38
N ALA A 833 53.20 -14.35 -22.77
CA ALA A 833 53.38 -14.35 -21.33
C ALA A 833 52.48 -13.32 -20.64
N TYR A 834 52.48 -12.10 -21.18
CA TYR A 834 51.66 -10.99 -20.72
C TYR A 834 50.16 -11.31 -20.73
N VAL A 835 49.65 -11.78 -21.88
CA VAL A 835 48.24 -12.15 -22.03
C VAL A 835 47.82 -13.21 -21.01
N ASN A 836 48.65 -14.23 -20.80
CA ASN A 836 48.32 -15.33 -19.91
C ASN A 836 48.43 -14.92 -18.42
N ASN A 837 49.48 -14.20 -18.03
CA ASN A 837 49.71 -13.82 -16.64
C ASN A 837 48.66 -12.83 -16.12
N TYR A 838 48.33 -11.81 -16.92
CA TYR A 838 47.31 -10.81 -16.56
C TYR A 838 45.89 -11.23 -16.98
N GLY A 839 45.73 -12.43 -17.53
CA GLY A 839 44.45 -12.99 -17.92
C GLY A 839 43.68 -12.07 -18.86
N ILE A 840 44.34 -11.55 -19.90
CA ILE A 840 43.75 -10.59 -20.82
C ILE A 840 42.62 -11.25 -21.62
N ARG A 841 41.43 -10.65 -21.60
CA ARG A 841 40.22 -11.23 -22.19
C ARG A 841 39.77 -10.41 -23.40
N ALA A 842 39.45 -11.09 -24.49
CA ALA A 842 38.85 -10.46 -25.66
C ALA A 842 37.37 -10.12 -25.37
N ARG A 843 36.97 -8.86 -25.59
CA ARG A 843 35.56 -8.44 -25.50
C ARG A 843 34.81 -8.59 -26.83
N ASP A 844 35.48 -8.30 -27.95
CA ASP A 844 34.89 -8.33 -29.31
C ASP A 844 35.40 -9.51 -30.16
N GLY A 845 35.88 -10.58 -29.52
CA GLY A 845 36.50 -11.73 -30.20
C GLY A 845 37.88 -11.46 -30.79
N VAL A 846 38.38 -10.23 -30.71
CA VAL A 846 39.75 -9.84 -31.04
C VAL A 846 40.49 -9.49 -29.75
N MET A 847 41.65 -10.10 -29.55
CA MET A 847 42.54 -9.78 -28.43
C MET A 847 43.56 -8.75 -28.89
N ASP A 848 43.45 -7.54 -28.36
CA ASP A 848 44.30 -6.41 -28.72
C ASP A 848 44.68 -5.55 -27.52
N VAL A 849 45.46 -4.50 -27.79
CA VAL A 849 45.88 -3.52 -26.78
C VAL A 849 44.70 -2.81 -26.11
N ASN A 850 43.55 -2.67 -26.78
CA ASN A 850 42.37 -2.04 -26.21
C ASN A 850 41.73 -2.92 -25.13
N CYS A 851 41.75 -4.24 -25.32
CA CYS A 851 41.33 -5.20 -24.29
C CYS A 851 42.15 -5.03 -23.01
N ALA A 852 43.48 -4.97 -23.14
CA ALA A 852 44.36 -4.78 -21.99
C ALA A 852 44.26 -3.37 -21.39
N ALA A 853 44.04 -2.33 -22.21
CA ALA A 853 43.78 -0.98 -21.72
C ALA A 853 42.41 -0.84 -21.02
N ALA A 854 41.43 -1.68 -21.34
CA ALA A 854 40.18 -1.75 -20.60
C ALA A 854 40.41 -2.41 -19.23
N GLN A 855 41.21 -3.48 -19.17
CA GLN A 855 41.48 -4.25 -17.94
C GLN A 855 42.46 -3.56 -16.97
N TYR A 856 43.47 -2.88 -17.52
CA TYR A 856 44.51 -2.16 -16.77
C TYR A 856 44.63 -0.72 -17.27
N PRO A 857 43.66 0.18 -16.96
CA PRO A 857 43.55 1.48 -17.63
C PRO A 857 44.72 2.45 -17.42
N GLN A 858 45.56 2.20 -16.41
CA GLN A 858 46.72 3.02 -16.10
C GLN A 858 48.05 2.41 -16.57
N GLY A 859 48.05 1.25 -17.23
CA GLY A 859 49.26 0.46 -17.47
C GLY A 859 49.68 -0.34 -16.23
N HIS A 860 50.93 -0.80 -16.21
CA HIS A 860 51.45 -1.72 -15.18
C HIS A 860 52.58 -1.11 -14.36
N GLY A 861 52.59 -1.37 -13.06
CA GLY A 861 53.69 -0.97 -12.19
C GLY A 861 53.59 0.42 -11.56
N ASP A 862 54.76 0.98 -11.22
CA ASP A 862 54.94 2.20 -10.43
C ASP A 862 54.24 2.17 -9.06
N ALA A 863 54.49 1.11 -8.29
CA ALA A 863 53.98 0.98 -6.92
C ALA A 863 54.30 2.21 -6.07
N TRP A 864 55.53 2.74 -6.18
CA TRP A 864 55.96 3.96 -5.51
C TRP A 864 55.12 5.18 -5.92
N GLY A 865 54.92 5.41 -7.21
CA GLY A 865 54.11 6.52 -7.71
C GLY A 865 52.64 6.45 -7.31
N HIS A 866 52.08 5.23 -7.23
CA HIS A 866 50.73 5.02 -6.70
C HIS A 866 50.63 5.38 -5.21
N TYR A 867 51.54 4.89 -4.36
CA TYR A 867 51.55 5.27 -2.95
C TYR A 867 51.84 6.76 -2.73
N LEU A 868 52.66 7.39 -3.58
CA LEU A 868 52.87 8.83 -3.56
C LEU A 868 51.59 9.59 -3.92
N SER A 869 50.85 9.10 -4.91
CA SER A 869 49.56 9.70 -5.32
C SER A 869 48.53 9.60 -4.19
N ALA A 870 48.51 8.50 -3.43
CA ALA A 870 47.69 8.37 -2.23
C ALA A 870 48.00 9.47 -1.20
N LEU A 871 49.28 9.73 -0.91
CA LEU A 871 49.69 10.77 0.03
C LEU A 871 49.46 12.20 -0.47
N THR A 872 49.52 12.40 -1.79
CA THR A 872 49.40 13.73 -2.41
C THR A 872 48.07 14.40 -2.08
N GLY A 873 46.97 13.63 -2.02
CA GLY A 873 45.66 14.14 -1.61
C GLY A 873 45.67 14.69 -0.18
N TYR A 874 46.25 13.95 0.78
CA TYR A 874 46.37 14.40 2.17
C TYR A 874 47.26 15.64 2.31
N TYR A 875 48.38 15.70 1.59
CA TYR A 875 49.23 16.89 1.58
C TYR A 875 48.58 18.12 0.92
N ARG A 876 47.64 17.91 -0.02
CA ARG A 876 46.83 18.99 -0.59
C ARG A 876 45.94 19.61 0.48
N LEU A 877 45.26 18.79 1.28
CA LEU A 877 44.44 19.25 2.40
C LEU A 877 45.26 19.97 3.47
N LEU A 878 46.40 19.41 3.89
CA LEU A 878 47.29 20.02 4.90
C LEU A 878 47.87 21.39 4.47
N ARG A 879 47.89 21.69 3.17
CA ARG A 879 48.34 22.99 2.64
C ARG A 879 47.20 23.98 2.43
N ASN A 880 45.95 23.53 2.54
CA ASN A 880 44.78 24.37 2.33
C ASN A 880 44.47 25.14 3.64
N PRO A 881 44.52 26.49 3.64
CA PRO A 881 44.29 27.28 4.85
C PRO A 881 42.84 27.28 5.36
N TYR A 882 41.89 26.75 4.58
CA TYR A 882 40.47 26.66 4.95
C TYR A 882 40.09 25.29 5.52
N VAL A 883 41.03 24.34 5.53
CA VAL A 883 40.80 22.97 6.01
C VAL A 883 41.37 22.85 7.41
N ASP A 884 40.53 22.39 8.33
CA ASP A 884 40.97 21.96 9.66
C ASP A 884 40.92 20.43 9.75
N TRP A 885 42.06 19.81 10.07
CA TRP A 885 42.15 18.37 10.25
C TRP A 885 42.09 18.05 11.73
N THR A 886 40.91 17.64 12.18
CA THR A 886 40.69 17.10 13.53
C THR A 886 40.29 15.63 13.44
N ALA A 887 40.96 14.79 14.24
CA ALA A 887 40.57 13.39 14.40
C ALA A 887 39.17 13.34 15.00
N SER A 888 38.21 12.83 14.24
CA SER A 888 36.78 12.88 14.58
C SER A 888 36.06 11.66 14.07
N MET A 889 34.92 11.34 14.70
CA MET A 889 34.03 10.30 14.18
C MET A 889 33.32 10.82 12.92
N THR A 890 33.06 9.92 11.97
CA THR A 890 32.21 10.18 10.81
C THR A 890 30.91 9.42 10.95
N GLU A 891 29.79 10.10 10.80
CA GLU A 891 28.47 9.47 10.91
C GLU A 891 28.01 8.95 9.54
N MET A 892 27.40 7.78 9.51
CA MET A 892 26.87 7.15 8.30
C MET A 892 25.45 6.66 8.52
N LEU A 893 24.62 6.71 7.48
CA LEU A 893 23.33 6.03 7.45
C LEU A 893 23.50 4.60 6.95
N MET A 894 23.09 3.64 7.77
CA MET A 894 22.79 2.28 7.31
C MET A 894 21.28 2.16 7.16
N ASP A 895 20.81 2.22 5.90
CA ASP A 895 19.40 2.38 5.54
C ASP A 895 18.75 3.64 6.15
N GLN A 896 18.18 3.53 7.35
CA GLN A 896 17.54 4.63 8.07
C GLN A 896 18.15 4.86 9.46
N THR A 897 19.10 4.01 9.89
CA THR A 897 19.73 4.10 11.20
C THR A 897 21.08 4.77 11.09
N ALA A 898 21.30 5.83 11.88
CA ALA A 898 22.60 6.48 11.97
C ALA A 898 23.57 5.63 12.82
N ILE A 899 24.80 5.47 12.33
CA ILE A 899 25.89 4.81 13.02
C ILE A 899 27.13 5.71 12.97
N ASN A 900 27.87 5.76 14.08
CA ASN A 900 29.17 6.43 14.11
C ASN A 900 30.22 5.42 13.62
N VAL A 901 30.92 5.79 12.55
CA VAL A 901 31.97 5.00 11.93
C VAL A 901 33.27 5.81 11.86
N ASP A 902 34.34 5.10 11.56
CA ASP A 902 35.64 5.66 11.19
C ASP A 902 36.46 6.37 12.28
N TYR A 903 37.61 5.77 12.61
CA TYR A 903 38.76 6.41 13.28
C TYR A 903 40.03 6.18 12.46
N GLN A 904 39.90 5.83 11.17
CA GLN A 904 40.97 5.21 10.41
C GLN A 904 41.60 6.15 9.39
N ASP A 905 41.09 7.37 9.18
CA ASP A 905 41.68 8.32 8.22
C ASP A 905 43.18 8.54 8.48
N GLU A 906 43.58 8.83 9.73
CA GLU A 906 44.99 9.00 10.10
C GLU A 906 45.77 7.69 9.98
N ALA A 907 45.15 6.55 10.30
CA ALA A 907 45.78 5.24 10.18
C ALA A 907 46.03 4.86 8.71
N LYS A 908 45.12 5.21 7.80
CA LYS A 908 45.22 4.99 6.36
C LYS A 908 46.28 5.90 5.74
N PHE A 909 46.35 7.15 6.18
CA PHE A 909 47.45 8.06 5.84
C PHE A 909 48.81 7.48 6.27
N ALA A 910 48.93 7.00 7.51
CA ALA A 910 50.16 6.40 8.02
C ALA A 910 50.54 5.11 7.28
N ASP A 911 49.58 4.24 6.98
CA ASP A 911 49.80 3.00 6.21
C ASP A 911 50.30 3.28 4.79
N ALA A 912 49.70 4.26 4.09
CA ALA A 912 50.18 4.69 2.77
C ALA A 912 51.62 5.23 2.83
N ALA A 913 51.98 5.97 3.89
CA ALA A 913 53.33 6.48 4.09
C ALA A 913 54.35 5.36 4.34
N VAL A 914 53.98 4.36 5.15
CA VAL A 914 54.81 3.17 5.39
C VAL A 914 55.04 2.39 4.10
N LYS A 915 53.99 2.15 3.31
CA LYS A 915 54.09 1.44 2.03
C LYS A 915 54.96 2.19 1.02
N LEU A 916 54.83 3.51 0.93
CA LEU A 916 55.72 4.33 0.10
C LEU A 916 57.19 4.15 0.49
N ALA A 917 57.49 4.17 1.80
CA ALA A 917 58.84 3.98 2.30
C ALA A 917 59.37 2.56 2.03
N GLN A 918 58.52 1.53 2.14
CA GLN A 918 58.89 0.13 1.87
C GLN A 918 59.24 -0.12 0.40
N VAL A 919 58.57 0.55 -0.54
CA VAL A 919 58.85 0.40 -1.98
C VAL A 919 60.03 1.27 -2.42
N GLY A 920 60.30 2.37 -1.70
CA GLY A 920 61.41 3.27 -1.99
C GLY A 920 62.78 2.81 -1.45
N LEU A 921 62.79 1.86 -0.50
CA LEU A 921 63.98 1.19 0.05
C LEU A 921 64.36 -0.01 -0.82
#